data_AF-A0A2V6KID4-F1
#
_entry.id   AF-A0A2V6KID4-F1
#
_cell.length_a   1.000
_cell.length_b   1.000
_cell.length_c   1.000
_cell.angle_alpha   90.00
_cell.angle_beta   90.00
_cell.angle_gamma   90.00
#
_symmetry.space_group_name_H-M   'P 1'
#
loop_
_entity.id
_entity.type
_entity.pdbx_description
1 polymer ?
#
loop_
_entity_poly.entity_id
_entity_poly.type
_entity_poly.pdbx_seq_one_letter_code
_entity_poly.pdbx_strand_id
1 'polypeptide(L)'
;MATAQFRIRCCSWIRSARRSGESVDAAAGFARKAERHDCSHLAFGPGMGRSSQRFALPKTGECQAMNLLNLFAELKRRNVYKVAVAYVVAGWALAQGIAQVFPVFDVPNWVVRVIVLLIVIGFPIALVLAWAFELTPEGLKRTETADAAHQHSSSRVWIYVVIVGGAISIGLFFLGRYTVQRASTNAVVTNKSIAVLPFENLSDDKSNAYFADGIQEEILTRLAKVADLRVIARTSTERYKSSPENLPQIAQQLGVAHILEGSVQKAAEKVRVSVQLINASTQAHLWAETYDRNLTDIFAVESDIAKTIADTLQAKLSDPEQHAITARPTENAEAYQLYLKGRYFWNKRTGADLKTAIDYFHQAIGIDTNYALAYAGLADAYGLLSGFGAASPKDSLPQAKAAAKKALELDNTLGEAHASLAQALFAHDFNFAEANREFRRAIELNPNYATAHQWYGQSGLAPLGQFEDAIAEMKRALELDPLSVIINADLGSVLCSARRYDAAIEQLRKTVEMNPRFYYAHWNLGQALEVKGLVNEASAEYEKAIALDDDPLSPGLLAHLYAKIGKKDKALQLLERLRETSQRRYVTPYIFAIIHLGLGEKEQAMGFLEKTYEDRDGYNLAFIKVDPFLDPLRGDPRFEALVEKIFGPNR
;
A
#
# COMPACT_ATOMS: atom_id res chain seq x y z
N MET A 1 27.71 -14.63 10.91
CA MET A 1 27.84 -15.72 9.90
C MET A 1 27.29 -15.26 8.54
N ALA A 2 27.96 -14.33 7.85
CA ALA A 2 27.50 -13.82 6.56
C ALA A 2 28.65 -13.49 5.58
N THR A 3 29.85 -14.04 5.80
CA THR A 3 31.04 -13.79 4.97
C THR A 3 31.64 -15.07 4.37
N ALA A 4 31.04 -16.23 4.65
CA ALA A 4 31.53 -17.52 4.15
C ALA A 4 30.76 -18.07 2.92
N GLN A 5 29.60 -17.51 2.56
CA GLN A 5 28.81 -17.99 1.41
C GLN A 5 29.14 -17.32 0.07
N PHE A 6 29.93 -16.23 0.06
CA PHE A 6 30.28 -15.53 -1.18
C PHE A 6 31.49 -16.17 -1.90
N ARG A 7 32.33 -16.93 -1.20
CA ARG A 7 33.54 -17.55 -1.79
C ARG A 7 33.31 -18.90 -2.47
N ILE A 8 32.16 -19.54 -2.28
CA ILE A 8 31.88 -20.87 -2.88
C ILE A 8 31.25 -20.74 -4.28
N ARG A 9 30.58 -19.62 -4.60
CA ARG A 9 29.96 -19.42 -5.93
C ARG A 9 30.92 -18.93 -7.03
N CYS A 10 32.06 -18.32 -6.71
CA CYS A 10 33.04 -17.93 -7.74
C CYS A 10 33.86 -19.11 -8.31
N CYS A 11 34.06 -20.19 -7.55
CA CYS A 11 34.81 -21.36 -8.04
C CYS A 11 33.99 -22.31 -8.93
N SER A 12 32.65 -22.24 -8.89
CA SER A 12 31.77 -23.02 -9.77
C SER A 12 31.66 -22.42 -11.17
N TRP A 13 31.75 -21.09 -11.30
CA TRP A 13 31.57 -20.39 -12.57
C TRP A 13 32.82 -20.47 -13.47
N ILE A 14 34.01 -20.45 -12.86
CA ILE A 14 35.30 -20.55 -13.57
C ILE A 14 35.54 -21.97 -14.16
N ARG A 15 34.92 -23.02 -13.61
CA ARG A 15 34.95 -24.37 -14.20
C ARG A 15 33.96 -24.57 -15.35
N SER A 16 32.88 -23.78 -15.40
CA SER A 16 31.90 -23.84 -16.49
C SER A 16 32.39 -23.12 -17.75
N ALA A 17 33.10 -22.00 -17.60
CA ALA A 17 33.61 -21.19 -18.71
C ALA A 17 34.79 -21.82 -19.48
N ARG A 18 35.34 -22.94 -19.00
CA ARG A 18 36.45 -23.67 -19.66
C ARG A 18 35.99 -24.84 -20.55
N ARG A 19 34.68 -25.09 -20.67
CA ARG A 19 34.10 -26.20 -21.46
C ARG A 19 33.37 -25.77 -22.74
N SER A 20 33.19 -24.48 -23.00
CA SER A 20 32.46 -23.98 -24.17
C SER A 20 33.33 -22.99 -24.95
N GLY A 21 34.38 -23.49 -25.60
CA GLY A 21 35.40 -22.69 -26.27
C GLY A 21 34.85 -21.69 -27.29
N GLU A 22 34.57 -20.47 -26.82
CA GLU A 22 34.26 -19.30 -27.63
C GLU A 22 35.06 -18.09 -27.14
N SER A 23 35.37 -17.24 -28.10
CA SER A 23 36.51 -16.32 -28.18
C SER A 23 36.57 -15.21 -27.13
N VAL A 24 37.80 -14.97 -26.69
CA VAL A 24 38.25 -13.82 -25.90
C VAL A 24 38.28 -12.59 -26.78
N ASP A 25 37.38 -11.63 -26.55
CA ASP A 25 37.62 -10.19 -26.76
C ASP A 25 36.44 -9.36 -26.24
N ALA A 26 36.52 -8.93 -24.99
CA ALA A 26 36.03 -7.64 -24.48
C ALA A 26 36.14 -7.60 -22.95
N ALA A 27 36.55 -6.44 -22.43
CA ALA A 27 36.51 -6.03 -21.03
C ALA A 27 37.61 -6.57 -20.10
N ALA A 28 38.84 -6.07 -20.30
CA ALA A 28 39.78 -5.84 -19.21
C ALA A 28 40.09 -4.34 -19.14
N GLY A 29 39.66 -3.65 -18.08
CA GLY A 29 39.99 -2.24 -17.95
C GLY A 29 39.35 -1.43 -16.82
N PHE A 30 38.85 -2.04 -15.74
CA PHE A 30 38.56 -1.29 -14.52
C PHE A 30 39.15 -2.02 -13.31
N ALA A 31 39.81 -1.24 -12.45
CA ALA A 31 40.53 -1.62 -11.24
C ALA A 31 42.00 -2.07 -11.41
N ARG A 32 42.89 -1.09 -11.67
CA ARG A 32 44.16 -0.94 -10.94
C ARG A 32 44.49 0.56 -10.88
N LYS A 33 44.13 1.21 -9.78
CA LYS A 33 44.94 1.44 -8.58
C LYS A 33 45.76 2.73 -8.73
N ALA A 34 45.23 3.77 -8.10
CA ALA A 34 45.91 5.01 -7.76
C ALA A 34 47.15 4.73 -6.88
N GLU A 35 48.04 5.71 -6.89
CA GLU A 35 49.33 5.86 -6.17
C GLU A 35 50.58 5.51 -6.99
N ARG A 36 51.12 6.53 -7.68
CA ARG A 36 52.41 7.15 -7.33
C ARG A 36 52.80 8.20 -8.38
N HIS A 37 53.12 9.38 -7.84
CA HIS A 37 54.19 10.31 -8.22
C HIS A 37 54.45 10.73 -9.68
N ASP A 38 54.61 12.05 -9.75
CA ASP A 38 55.51 12.83 -10.61
C ASP A 38 55.06 13.30 -12.00
N CYS A 39 54.78 14.61 -12.01
CA CYS A 39 55.48 15.65 -12.76
C CYS A 39 55.61 15.56 -14.28
N SER A 40 55.03 16.60 -14.88
CA SER A 40 55.62 17.47 -15.92
C SER A 40 55.76 16.91 -17.35
N HIS A 41 55.03 17.50 -18.29
CA HIS A 41 55.53 18.46 -19.30
C HIS A 41 54.50 18.66 -20.43
N LEU A 42 54.68 19.73 -21.21
CA LEU A 42 53.95 20.19 -22.43
C LEU A 42 52.88 21.27 -22.13
N ALA A 43 53.25 22.55 -21.99
CA ALA A 43 53.71 23.51 -22.99
C ALA A 43 52.65 23.89 -24.05
N PHE A 44 52.00 25.03 -23.83
CA PHE A 44 51.34 25.87 -24.84
C PHE A 44 51.86 27.32 -24.64
N GLY A 45 52.29 27.97 -25.70
CA GLY A 45 52.31 29.45 -25.81
C GLY A 45 51.30 29.90 -26.86
N PRO A 46 51.23 31.19 -27.29
CA PRO A 46 51.86 32.42 -26.78
C PRO A 46 50.83 33.56 -26.54
N GLY A 47 51.27 34.73 -26.05
CA GLY A 47 50.45 35.95 -26.14
C GLY A 47 50.86 37.11 -25.21
N MET A 48 51.51 38.12 -25.78
CA MET A 48 51.84 39.40 -25.14
C MET A 48 50.60 40.27 -24.89
N GLY A 49 50.64 41.08 -23.82
CA GLY A 49 49.75 42.25 -23.68
C GLY A 49 49.72 42.83 -22.27
N ARG A 50 50.59 43.80 -21.99
CA ARG A 50 50.60 44.59 -20.76
C ARG A 50 49.37 45.50 -20.66
N SER A 51 48.69 45.52 -19.52
CA SER A 51 48.33 46.78 -18.85
C SER A 51 47.99 46.56 -17.37
N SER A 52 48.53 47.48 -16.58
CA SER A 52 48.40 47.73 -15.15
C SER A 52 46.99 47.59 -14.56
N GLN A 53 46.88 46.92 -13.40
CA GLN A 53 46.31 47.51 -12.18
C GLN A 53 46.67 46.67 -10.95
N ARG A 54 47.21 47.34 -9.93
CA ARG A 54 47.60 46.78 -8.64
C ARG A 54 46.34 46.45 -7.83
N PHE A 55 46.13 45.18 -7.50
CA PHE A 55 45.32 44.78 -6.36
C PHE A 55 46.09 43.73 -5.57
N ALA A 56 46.51 44.11 -4.37
CA ALA A 56 47.18 43.23 -3.43
C ALA A 56 46.14 42.28 -2.81
N LEU A 57 46.24 40.99 -3.14
CA LEU A 57 45.54 39.92 -2.43
C LEU A 57 46.37 39.51 -1.21
N PRO A 58 45.78 39.43 0.00
CA PRO A 58 46.50 39.01 1.19
C PRO A 58 46.80 37.51 1.17
N LYS A 59 47.97 37.18 1.70
CA LYS A 59 48.52 35.84 1.88
C LYS A 59 47.62 34.98 2.77
N THR A 60 47.60 33.70 2.43
CA THR A 60 47.20 32.54 3.23
C THR A 60 47.49 32.70 4.72
N GLY A 61 46.44 32.61 5.54
CA GLY A 61 46.48 32.48 6.99
C GLY A 61 45.57 31.34 7.43
N GLU A 62 46.23 30.26 7.83
CA GLU A 62 45.82 29.08 8.60
C GLU A 62 44.37 28.94 9.09
N CYS A 63 43.82 27.76 8.77
CA CYS A 63 42.60 27.18 9.31
C CYS A 63 42.71 27.07 10.85
N GLN A 64 41.81 27.74 11.59
CA GLN A 64 41.66 27.57 13.03
C GLN A 64 41.18 26.15 13.34
N ALA A 65 42.12 25.23 13.59
CA ALA A 65 41.85 24.03 14.35
C ALA A 65 41.47 24.44 15.78
N MET A 66 40.20 24.25 16.12
CA MET A 66 39.65 24.50 17.44
C MET A 66 40.46 23.73 18.50
N ASN A 67 41.17 24.46 19.36
CA ASN A 67 42.09 23.95 20.38
C ASN A 67 41.38 23.07 21.43
N LEU A 68 41.22 21.78 21.16
CA LEU A 68 40.82 20.75 22.15
C LEU A 68 41.75 20.75 23.38
N LEU A 69 43.02 21.11 23.19
CA LEU A 69 44.03 21.19 24.23
C LEU A 69 43.79 22.36 25.21
N ASN A 70 43.25 23.50 24.76
CA ASN A 70 42.88 24.60 25.65
C ASN A 70 41.64 24.26 26.48
N LEU A 71 40.63 23.61 25.86
CA LEU A 71 39.41 23.21 26.57
C LEU A 71 39.72 22.17 27.68
N PHE A 72 40.64 21.24 27.40
CA PHE A 72 41.09 20.25 28.39
C PHE A 72 41.91 20.88 29.53
N ALA A 73 42.75 21.88 29.22
CA ALA A 73 43.48 22.65 30.23
C ALA A 73 42.53 23.45 31.14
N GLU A 74 41.45 24.00 30.57
CA GLU A 74 40.45 24.79 31.28
C GLU A 74 39.53 23.92 32.17
N LEU A 75 39.16 22.71 31.69
CA LEU A 75 38.45 21.70 32.48
C LEU A 75 39.29 21.14 33.63
N LYS A 76 40.61 21.02 33.43
CA LYS A 76 41.55 20.57 34.47
C LYS A 76 41.76 21.65 35.54
N ARG A 77 41.78 22.94 35.15
CA ARG A 77 41.96 24.07 36.07
C ARG A 77 40.81 24.23 37.08
N ARG A 78 39.56 23.92 36.69
CA ARG A 78 38.37 24.10 37.54
C ARG A 78 37.84 22.82 38.19
N ASN A 79 38.63 21.74 38.22
CA ASN A 79 38.23 20.43 38.76
C ASN A 79 36.95 19.79 38.15
N VAL A 80 36.39 20.32 37.05
CA VAL A 80 35.13 19.85 36.44
C VAL A 80 35.22 18.39 35.98
N TYR A 81 36.42 17.94 35.60
CA TYR A 81 36.67 16.54 35.24
C TYR A 81 36.42 15.55 36.39
N LYS A 82 36.61 15.96 37.65
CA LYS A 82 36.33 15.11 38.82
C LYS A 82 34.82 14.88 38.98
N VAL A 83 34.02 15.92 38.75
CA VAL A 83 32.55 15.82 38.78
C VAL A 83 32.03 15.00 37.60
N ALA A 84 32.62 15.16 36.41
CA ALA A 84 32.29 14.36 35.24
C ALA A 84 32.52 12.85 35.50
N VAL A 85 33.70 12.50 36.05
CA VAL A 85 34.03 11.12 36.40
C VAL A 85 33.11 10.60 37.51
N ALA A 86 32.87 11.37 38.57
CA ALA A 86 31.98 10.99 39.66
C ALA A 86 30.54 10.75 39.18
N TYR A 87 30.01 11.60 38.29
CA TYR A 87 28.66 11.47 37.73
C TYR A 87 28.54 10.23 36.84
N VAL A 88 29.55 9.94 36.01
CA VAL A 88 29.56 8.74 35.18
C VAL A 88 29.60 7.47 36.04
N VAL A 89 30.43 7.45 37.09
CA VAL A 89 30.52 6.31 38.01
C VAL A 89 29.22 6.12 38.79
N ALA A 90 28.65 7.19 39.34
CA ALA A 90 27.39 7.14 40.09
C ALA A 90 26.20 6.76 39.19
N GLY A 91 26.11 7.35 37.99
CA GLY A 91 25.09 7.03 37.01
C GLY A 91 25.17 5.58 36.52
N TRP A 92 26.38 5.06 36.32
CA TRP A 92 26.59 3.65 35.97
C TRP A 92 26.21 2.70 37.10
N ALA A 93 26.62 2.98 38.34
CA ALA A 93 26.25 2.18 39.51
C ALA A 93 24.73 2.18 39.76
N LEU A 94 24.08 3.33 39.61
CA LEU A 94 22.62 3.45 39.71
C LEU A 94 21.91 2.65 38.61
N ALA A 95 22.39 2.74 37.37
CA ALA A 95 21.83 1.97 36.25
C ALA A 95 21.98 0.46 36.47
N GLN A 96 23.10 -0.01 37.02
CA GLN A 96 23.27 -1.42 37.38
C GLN A 96 22.34 -1.85 38.51
N GLY A 97 22.21 -1.06 39.58
CA GLY A 97 21.28 -1.36 40.68
C GLY A 97 19.84 -1.47 40.19
N ILE A 98 19.40 -0.54 39.35
CA ILE A 98 18.07 -0.57 38.72
C ILE A 98 17.91 -1.84 37.87
N ALA A 99 18.87 -2.15 37.02
CA ALA A 99 18.78 -3.32 36.13
C ALA A 99 18.70 -4.65 36.89
N GLN A 100 19.26 -4.74 38.09
CA GLN A 100 19.27 -5.96 38.90
C GLN A 100 18.06 -6.07 39.83
N VAL A 101 17.56 -4.94 40.35
CA VAL A 101 16.46 -4.92 41.33
C VAL A 101 15.09 -4.84 40.65
N PHE A 102 14.95 -4.10 39.56
CA PHE A 102 13.63 -3.82 38.98
C PHE A 102 12.92 -5.04 38.36
N PRO A 103 13.64 -6.01 37.75
CA PRO A 103 13.01 -7.26 37.30
C PRO A 103 12.39 -8.07 38.46
N VAL A 104 12.84 -7.88 39.70
CA VAL A 104 12.28 -8.56 40.89
C VAL A 104 10.89 -8.02 41.26
N PHE A 105 10.55 -6.80 40.81
CA PHE A 105 9.30 -6.11 41.12
C PHE A 105 8.37 -5.97 39.91
N ASP A 106 8.57 -6.77 38.84
CA ASP A 106 7.79 -6.73 37.60
C ASP A 106 7.68 -5.33 36.96
N VAL A 107 8.69 -4.49 37.16
CA VAL A 107 8.66 -3.11 36.63
C VAL A 107 8.82 -3.16 35.10
N PRO A 108 7.91 -2.50 34.33
CA PRO A 108 7.99 -2.50 32.89
C PRO A 108 9.31 -1.93 32.35
N ASN A 109 9.88 -2.57 31.32
CA ASN A 109 11.15 -2.17 30.69
C ASN A 109 11.19 -0.72 30.18
N TRP A 110 10.05 -0.11 29.90
CA TRP A 110 10.00 1.30 29.49
C TRP A 110 10.40 2.25 30.63
N VAL A 111 10.14 1.90 31.90
CA VAL A 111 10.49 2.71 33.07
C VAL A 111 12.02 2.75 33.25
N VAL A 112 12.68 1.60 33.10
CA VAL A 112 14.15 1.50 33.14
C VAL A 112 14.79 2.41 32.06
N ARG A 113 14.22 2.40 30.85
CA ARG A 113 14.69 3.25 29.73
C ARG A 113 14.53 4.74 30.03
N VAL A 114 13.42 5.15 30.65
CA VAL A 114 13.20 6.55 31.04
C VAL A 114 14.22 7.01 32.08
N ILE A 115 14.52 6.18 33.08
CA ILE A 115 15.51 6.55 34.12
C ILE A 115 16.92 6.66 33.52
N VAL A 116 17.32 5.74 32.65
CA VAL A 116 18.62 5.83 31.95
C VAL A 116 18.69 7.11 31.12
N LEU A 117 17.60 7.47 30.42
CA LEU A 117 17.53 8.72 29.65
C LEU A 117 17.69 9.95 30.56
N LEU A 118 17.06 9.96 31.75
CA LEU A 118 17.20 11.04 32.73
C LEU A 118 18.64 11.18 33.25
N ILE A 119 19.34 10.06 33.48
CA ILE A 119 20.76 10.09 33.87
C ILE A 119 21.62 10.74 32.78
N VAL A 120 21.39 10.38 31.51
CA VAL A 120 22.11 10.93 30.36
C VAL A 120 21.82 12.43 30.19
N ILE A 121 20.56 12.86 30.34
CA ILE A 121 20.16 14.28 30.25
C ILE A 121 20.71 15.09 31.44
N GLY A 122 20.80 14.48 32.63
CA GLY A 122 21.35 15.15 33.80
C GLY A 122 22.87 15.37 33.73
N PHE A 123 23.61 14.63 32.90
CA PHE A 123 25.07 14.77 32.79
C PHE A 123 25.49 16.17 32.27
N PRO A 124 24.95 16.69 31.14
CA PRO A 124 25.19 18.07 30.73
C PRO A 124 24.85 19.10 31.80
N ILE A 125 23.76 18.90 32.54
CA ILE A 125 23.31 19.82 33.61
C ILE A 125 24.32 19.81 34.77
N ALA A 126 24.79 18.63 35.18
CA ALA A 126 25.80 18.48 36.22
C ALA A 126 27.13 19.14 35.85
N LEU A 127 27.55 19.05 34.58
CA LEU A 127 28.75 19.74 34.09
C LEU A 127 28.60 21.27 34.12
N VAL A 128 27.42 21.80 33.79
CA VAL A 128 27.14 23.23 33.86
C VAL A 128 27.17 23.73 35.30
N LEU A 129 26.58 22.99 36.25
CA LEU A 129 26.62 23.33 37.67
C LEU A 129 28.04 23.26 38.24
N ALA A 130 28.81 22.23 37.88
CA ALA A 130 30.21 22.10 38.27
C ALA A 130 31.11 23.21 37.71
N TRP A 131 30.72 23.81 36.58
CA TRP A 131 31.43 24.93 35.98
C TRP A 131 31.07 26.29 36.61
N ALA A 132 29.85 26.40 37.14
CA ALA A 132 29.30 27.62 37.75
C ALA A 132 29.60 27.75 39.26
N PHE A 133 29.88 26.64 39.96
CA PHE A 133 30.06 26.61 41.42
C PHE A 133 31.28 25.77 41.80
N GLU A 134 32.19 26.33 42.60
CA GLU A 134 33.38 25.63 43.11
C GLU A 134 33.10 25.15 44.55
N LEU A 135 33.10 23.83 44.78
CA LEU A 135 32.96 23.27 46.13
C LEU A 135 34.26 23.45 46.91
N THR A 136 34.25 24.34 47.89
CA THR A 136 35.31 24.46 48.91
C THR A 136 34.83 23.85 50.24
N PRO A 137 35.75 23.45 51.15
CA PRO A 137 35.38 22.85 52.45
C PRO A 137 34.51 23.74 53.35
N GLU A 138 34.29 25.01 52.99
CA GLU A 138 33.54 26.01 53.74
C GLU A 138 32.15 26.34 53.15
N GLY A 139 31.71 25.64 52.08
CA GLY A 139 30.37 25.79 51.47
C GLY A 139 30.33 26.48 50.11
N LEU A 140 29.16 26.46 49.44
CA LEU A 140 28.95 26.94 48.06
C LEU A 140 29.17 28.47 47.94
N LYS A 141 30.19 28.90 47.17
CA LYS A 141 30.33 30.30 46.72
C LYS A 141 30.28 30.39 45.19
N ARG A 142 29.53 31.38 44.70
CA ARG A 142 29.46 31.81 43.29
C ARG A 142 30.71 32.64 42.98
N THR A 143 31.42 32.33 41.90
CA THR A 143 32.68 33.03 41.57
C THR A 143 32.41 34.42 40.99
N GLU A 144 32.85 35.48 41.67
CA GLU A 144 33.06 36.82 41.09
C GLU A 144 34.53 37.27 41.25
N THR A 145 35.15 37.49 40.08
CA THR A 145 36.17 38.47 39.66
C THR A 145 37.26 38.98 40.63
N ALA A 146 38.52 38.82 40.20
CA ALA A 146 39.63 39.73 40.51
C ALA A 146 40.34 40.13 39.20
N ASP A 147 40.73 41.41 39.14
CA ASP A 147 40.97 42.26 37.97
C ASP A 147 42.13 41.91 37.02
N ALA A 148 41.94 42.19 35.71
CA ALA A 148 42.77 43.10 34.90
C ALA A 148 42.35 43.13 33.41
N ALA A 149 41.91 44.31 32.96
CA ALA A 149 42.07 44.95 31.64
C ALA A 149 41.69 44.23 30.31
N HIS A 150 40.77 44.91 29.61
CA HIS A 150 40.57 45.05 28.15
C HIS A 150 39.59 44.13 27.38
N GLN A 151 38.62 44.82 26.76
CA GLN A 151 37.84 44.56 25.54
C GLN A 151 36.72 43.50 25.51
N HIS A 152 35.54 44.02 25.13
CA HIS A 152 34.36 43.38 24.52
C HIS A 152 34.33 41.84 24.48
N SER A 153 33.38 41.25 25.20
CA SER A 153 32.80 39.97 24.81
C SER A 153 31.30 40.01 25.07
N SER A 154 30.52 40.19 23.99
CA SER A 154 29.08 39.99 24.03
C SER A 154 28.81 38.57 24.52
N SER A 155 27.79 38.47 25.37
CA SER A 155 27.51 37.27 26.14
C SER A 155 27.37 36.04 25.25
N ARG A 156 28.26 35.06 25.41
CA ARG A 156 28.08 33.69 24.89
C ARG A 156 26.81 33.00 25.42
N VAL A 157 26.08 33.64 26.35
CA VAL A 157 24.77 33.25 26.90
C VAL A 157 23.77 32.87 25.80
N TRP A 158 23.72 33.59 24.67
CA TRP A 158 22.76 33.28 23.61
C TRP A 158 23.06 31.95 22.89
N ILE A 159 24.34 31.57 22.78
CA ILE A 159 24.74 30.26 22.21
C ILE A 159 24.22 29.12 23.09
N TYR A 160 24.22 29.30 24.42
CA TYR A 160 23.70 28.29 25.34
C TYR A 160 22.16 28.18 25.29
N VAL A 161 21.44 29.29 25.07
CA VAL A 161 19.97 29.28 24.87
C VAL A 161 19.60 28.54 23.59
N VAL A 162 20.38 28.73 22.51
CA VAL A 162 20.16 28.02 21.23
C VAL A 162 20.46 26.53 21.35
N ILE A 163 21.51 26.13 22.09
CA ILE A 163 21.84 24.72 22.30
C ILE A 163 20.79 24.01 23.17
N VAL A 164 20.34 24.64 24.25
CA VAL A 164 19.29 24.08 25.13
C VAL A 164 17.94 24.04 24.42
N GLY A 165 17.59 25.12 23.70
CA GLY A 165 16.39 25.15 22.86
C GLY A 165 16.42 24.09 21.75
N GLY A 166 17.58 23.86 21.13
CA GLY A 166 17.80 22.82 20.14
C GLY A 166 17.67 21.42 20.73
N ALA A 167 18.25 21.16 21.90
CA ALA A 167 18.16 19.87 22.58
C ALA A 167 16.73 19.56 23.05
N ILE A 168 15.99 20.55 23.56
CA ILE A 168 14.58 20.41 23.92
C ILE A 168 13.72 20.19 22.68
N SER A 169 13.97 20.91 21.58
CA SER A 169 13.22 20.74 20.33
C SER A 169 13.47 19.38 19.70
N ILE A 170 14.72 18.88 19.72
CA ILE A 170 15.07 17.52 19.28
C ILE A 170 14.43 16.50 20.21
N GLY A 171 14.48 16.72 21.52
CA GLY A 171 13.81 15.90 22.53
C GLY A 171 12.31 15.81 22.27
N LEU A 172 11.62 16.93 22.08
CA LEU A 172 10.19 17.00 21.76
C LEU A 172 9.86 16.45 20.37
N PHE A 173 10.75 16.60 19.39
CA PHE A 173 10.59 16.03 18.05
C PHE A 173 10.67 14.50 18.07
N PHE A 174 11.62 13.94 18.84
CA PHE A 174 11.72 12.50 19.03
C PHE A 174 10.63 11.98 19.97
N LEU A 175 10.29 12.68 21.06
CA LEU A 175 9.18 12.32 21.95
C LEU A 175 7.86 12.32 21.17
N GLY A 176 7.61 13.36 20.38
CA GLY A 176 6.47 13.48 19.48
C GLY A 176 6.43 12.38 18.44
N ARG A 177 7.55 12.01 17.81
CA ARG A 177 7.59 10.84 16.89
C ARG A 177 7.35 9.52 17.59
N TYR A 178 7.88 9.31 18.80
CA TYR A 178 7.68 8.06 19.55
C TYR A 178 6.26 7.93 20.14
N THR A 179 5.59 9.04 20.46
CA THR A 179 4.19 9.02 20.92
C THR A 179 3.19 9.01 19.76
N VAL A 180 3.50 9.67 18.65
CA VAL A 180 2.62 9.71 17.45
C VAL A 180 2.64 8.39 16.68
N GLN A 181 3.68 7.56 16.83
CA GLN A 181 3.76 6.25 16.17
C GLN A 181 3.07 5.10 16.94
N ARG A 182 2.29 5.43 17.99
CA ARG A 182 1.39 4.50 18.69
C ARG A 182 0.00 5.06 18.97
N ALA A 183 -0.41 6.11 18.25
CA ALA A 183 -1.82 6.26 17.95
C ALA A 183 -2.15 5.29 16.80
N SER A 184 -2.04 3.98 17.07
CA SER A 184 -3.03 3.08 16.47
C SER A 184 -4.35 3.69 16.88
N THR A 185 -5.11 4.21 15.93
CA THR A 185 -6.54 4.32 16.11
C THR A 185 -6.95 2.94 16.62
N ASN A 186 -7.20 2.82 17.93
CA ASN A 186 -7.96 1.71 18.46
C ASN A 186 -9.33 1.90 17.80
N ALA A 187 -9.47 1.41 16.56
CA ALA A 187 -10.76 1.20 15.96
C ALA A 187 -11.52 0.43 17.03
N VAL A 188 -12.62 1.00 17.50
CA VAL A 188 -13.46 0.34 18.50
C VAL A 188 -13.90 -0.95 17.83
N VAL A 189 -13.23 -2.06 18.17
CA VAL A 189 -13.55 -3.36 17.63
C VAL A 189 -14.94 -3.68 18.16
N THR A 190 -15.93 -3.59 17.29
CA THR A 190 -17.30 -3.92 17.65
C THR A 190 -17.35 -5.40 18.03
N ASN A 191 -18.05 -5.74 19.10
CA ASN A 191 -18.28 -7.13 19.47
C ASN A 191 -19.01 -7.89 18.33
N LYS A 192 -19.76 -7.20 17.47
CA LYS A 192 -20.43 -7.80 16.31
C LYS A 192 -19.56 -7.81 15.07
N SER A 193 -18.35 -8.36 15.20
CA SER A 193 -17.41 -8.50 14.09
C SER A 193 -16.79 -9.89 14.06
N ILE A 194 -16.64 -10.43 12.84
CA ILE A 194 -16.21 -11.80 12.60
C ILE A 194 -15.26 -11.89 11.41
N ALA A 195 -14.24 -12.71 11.54
CA ALA A 195 -13.43 -13.20 10.43
C ALA A 195 -13.54 -14.73 10.33
N VAL A 196 -13.67 -15.26 9.13
CA VAL A 196 -13.68 -16.70 8.87
C VAL A 196 -12.31 -17.11 8.31
N LEU A 197 -11.55 -17.88 9.08
CA LEU A 197 -10.24 -18.38 8.63
C LEU A 197 -10.41 -19.55 7.64
N PRO A 198 -9.40 -19.83 6.80
CA PRO A 198 -9.47 -20.96 5.87
C PRO A 198 -9.77 -22.27 6.58
N PHE A 199 -10.70 -23.08 6.09
CA PHE A 199 -11.03 -24.34 6.75
C PHE A 199 -9.98 -25.41 6.47
N GLU A 200 -9.64 -26.21 7.48
CA GLU A 200 -8.72 -27.32 7.32
C GLU A 200 -9.36 -28.44 6.48
N ASN A 201 -8.68 -28.91 5.43
CA ASN A 201 -9.14 -30.07 4.68
C ASN A 201 -8.62 -31.36 5.32
N LEU A 202 -9.52 -32.12 5.96
CA LEU A 202 -9.27 -33.42 6.58
C LEU A 202 -9.63 -34.61 5.67
N SER A 203 -9.92 -34.35 4.40
CA SER A 203 -10.21 -35.40 3.41
C SER A 203 -8.93 -36.10 2.96
N ASP A 204 -8.97 -37.42 2.78
CA ASP A 204 -7.82 -38.22 2.30
C ASP A 204 -7.39 -37.80 0.88
N ASP A 205 -8.37 -37.45 0.04
CA ASP A 205 -8.13 -36.93 -1.30
C ASP A 205 -7.88 -35.42 -1.26
N LYS A 206 -6.61 -35.06 -1.46
CA LYS A 206 -6.12 -33.69 -1.52
C LYS A 206 -6.71 -32.86 -2.66
N SER A 207 -7.31 -33.50 -3.67
CA SER A 207 -8.04 -32.78 -4.71
C SER A 207 -9.24 -32.00 -4.14
N ASN A 208 -9.78 -32.39 -2.98
CA ASN A 208 -10.89 -31.72 -2.31
C ASN A 208 -10.50 -30.45 -1.53
N ALA A 209 -9.27 -29.94 -1.63
CA ALA A 209 -8.89 -28.70 -0.94
C ALA A 209 -9.80 -27.51 -1.32
N TYR A 210 -10.23 -27.44 -2.58
CA TYR A 210 -11.18 -26.41 -3.04
C TYR A 210 -12.54 -26.51 -2.34
N PHE A 211 -12.90 -27.69 -1.81
CA PHE A 211 -14.21 -27.93 -1.21
C PHE A 211 -14.29 -27.29 0.18
N ALA A 212 -13.23 -27.40 0.99
CA ALA A 212 -13.12 -26.70 2.26
C ALA A 212 -13.15 -25.17 2.06
N ASP A 213 -12.40 -24.69 1.07
CA ASP A 213 -12.39 -23.29 0.64
C ASP A 213 -13.76 -22.78 0.20
N GLY A 214 -14.56 -23.65 -0.42
CA GLY A 214 -15.91 -23.31 -0.88
C GLY A 214 -16.90 -23.13 0.26
N ILE A 215 -16.93 -24.07 1.21
CA ILE A 215 -17.78 -23.94 2.40
C ILE A 215 -17.44 -22.68 3.19
N GLN A 216 -16.14 -22.36 3.32
CA GLN A 216 -15.68 -21.13 3.96
C GLN A 216 -16.19 -19.87 3.26
N GLU A 217 -16.12 -19.82 1.92
CA GLU A 217 -16.62 -18.69 1.12
C GLU A 217 -18.15 -18.55 1.24
N GLU A 218 -18.87 -19.66 1.27
CA GLU A 218 -20.33 -19.64 1.35
C GLU A 218 -20.83 -19.14 2.69
N ILE A 219 -20.23 -19.59 3.78
CA ILE A 219 -20.52 -19.08 5.13
C ILE A 219 -20.24 -17.58 5.18
N LEU A 220 -19.11 -17.12 4.63
CA LEU A 220 -18.75 -15.71 4.57
C LEU A 220 -19.77 -14.91 3.75
N THR A 221 -20.16 -15.41 2.58
CA THR A 221 -21.14 -14.78 1.68
C THR A 221 -22.50 -14.63 2.36
N ARG A 222 -22.95 -15.65 3.10
CA ARG A 222 -24.19 -15.59 3.88
C ARG A 222 -24.11 -14.57 5.01
N LEU A 223 -23.05 -14.63 5.82
CA LEU A 223 -22.84 -13.69 6.92
C LEU A 223 -22.74 -12.24 6.43
N ALA A 224 -22.16 -12.02 5.24
CA ALA A 224 -21.96 -10.67 4.69
C ALA A 224 -23.29 -9.90 4.48
N LYS A 225 -24.40 -10.63 4.29
CA LYS A 225 -25.74 -10.06 4.13
C LYS A 225 -26.31 -9.48 5.43
N VAL A 226 -25.72 -9.76 6.59
CA VAL A 226 -26.18 -9.26 7.89
C VAL A 226 -25.62 -7.86 8.16
N ALA A 227 -26.45 -6.82 8.08
CA ALA A 227 -26.03 -5.43 8.26
C ALA A 227 -25.46 -5.15 9.67
N ASP A 228 -26.00 -5.82 10.69
CA ASP A 228 -25.59 -5.66 12.09
C ASP A 228 -24.28 -6.41 12.43
N LEU A 229 -23.70 -7.15 11.47
CA LEU A 229 -22.38 -7.77 11.57
C LEU A 229 -21.37 -7.03 10.69
N ARG A 230 -20.15 -6.90 11.19
CA ARG A 230 -18.97 -6.62 10.37
C ARG A 230 -18.30 -7.95 9.99
N VAL A 231 -18.28 -8.28 8.71
CA VAL A 231 -17.70 -9.53 8.21
C VAL A 231 -16.45 -9.23 7.39
N ILE A 232 -15.34 -9.86 7.75
CA ILE A 232 -14.08 -9.70 7.01
C ILE A 232 -14.06 -10.58 5.77
N ALA A 233 -13.73 -10.00 4.63
CA ALA A 233 -13.64 -10.67 3.34
C ALA A 233 -12.54 -11.74 3.28
N ARG A 234 -12.75 -12.76 2.44
CA ARG A 234 -11.85 -13.91 2.30
C ARG A 234 -10.42 -13.52 1.91
N THR A 235 -10.27 -12.55 1.02
CA THR A 235 -8.99 -11.97 0.58
C THR A 235 -8.11 -11.51 1.75
N SER A 236 -8.71 -11.12 2.87
CA SER A 236 -7.97 -10.79 4.08
C SER A 236 -7.66 -11.99 4.98
N THR A 237 -8.45 -13.06 4.92
CA THR A 237 -8.28 -14.24 5.78
C THR A 237 -7.46 -15.36 5.11
N GLU A 238 -7.43 -15.43 3.78
CA GLU A 238 -6.82 -16.53 3.00
C GLU A 238 -5.32 -16.74 3.25
N ARG A 239 -4.63 -15.71 3.73
CA ARG A 239 -3.18 -15.77 4.02
C ARG A 239 -2.85 -16.47 5.35
N TYR A 240 -3.84 -16.65 6.22
CA TYR A 240 -3.64 -17.27 7.52
C TYR A 240 -3.79 -18.79 7.43
N LYS A 241 -3.24 -19.48 8.44
CA LYS A 241 -3.46 -20.91 8.61
C LYS A 241 -4.89 -21.15 9.14
N SER A 242 -5.39 -22.36 8.95
CA SER A 242 -6.71 -22.78 9.44
C SER A 242 -6.86 -22.73 10.96
N SER A 243 -5.79 -23.07 11.68
CA SER A 243 -5.75 -23.08 13.15
C SER A 243 -4.44 -22.46 13.65
N PRO A 244 -4.32 -21.12 13.64
CA PRO A 244 -3.11 -20.42 14.06
C PRO A 244 -3.03 -20.25 15.58
N GLU A 245 -1.81 -20.31 16.14
CA GLU A 245 -1.60 -20.13 17.59
C GLU A 245 -1.82 -18.68 18.07
N ASN A 246 -1.83 -17.71 17.14
CA ASN A 246 -1.78 -16.26 17.42
C ASN A 246 -3.10 -15.54 17.08
N LEU A 247 -4.25 -16.11 17.50
CA LEU A 247 -5.58 -15.55 17.25
C LEU A 247 -5.75 -14.09 17.69
N PRO A 248 -5.29 -13.64 18.87
CA PRO A 248 -5.43 -12.24 19.26
C PRO A 248 -4.76 -11.27 18.28
N GLN A 249 -3.58 -11.64 17.77
CA GLN A 249 -2.83 -10.81 16.82
C GLN A 249 -3.51 -10.77 15.46
N ILE A 250 -4.05 -11.90 14.99
CA ILE A 250 -4.80 -11.98 13.73
C ILE A 250 -6.06 -11.14 13.83
N ALA A 251 -6.82 -11.28 14.91
CA ALA A 251 -8.01 -10.49 15.16
C ALA A 251 -7.71 -8.99 15.23
N GLN A 252 -6.60 -8.60 15.85
CA GLN A 252 -6.15 -7.21 15.87
C GLN A 252 -5.81 -6.69 14.46
N GLN A 253 -5.13 -7.49 13.63
CA GLN A 253 -4.79 -7.13 12.26
C GLN A 253 -6.03 -6.99 11.37
N LEU A 254 -7.04 -7.84 11.59
CA LEU A 254 -8.31 -7.83 10.86
C LEU A 254 -9.34 -6.85 11.45
N GLY A 255 -9.10 -6.35 12.67
CA GLY A 255 -10.01 -5.47 13.39
C GLY A 255 -11.32 -6.15 13.79
N VAL A 256 -11.27 -7.41 14.24
CA VAL A 256 -12.46 -8.20 14.64
C VAL A 256 -12.38 -8.67 16.09
N ALA A 257 -13.55 -8.92 16.70
CA ALA A 257 -13.68 -9.49 18.03
C ALA A 257 -13.75 -11.03 17.99
N HIS A 258 -14.29 -11.59 16.91
CA HIS A 258 -14.54 -13.03 16.80
C HIS A 258 -13.86 -13.63 15.58
N ILE A 259 -13.43 -14.88 15.74
CA ILE A 259 -12.85 -15.69 14.67
C ILE A 259 -13.63 -16.99 14.56
N LEU A 260 -14.00 -17.37 13.34
CA LEU A 260 -14.51 -18.69 13.00
C LEU A 260 -13.36 -19.54 12.44
N GLU A 261 -13.10 -20.66 13.09
CA GLU A 261 -12.24 -21.72 12.58
C GLU A 261 -13.10 -22.92 12.19
N GLY A 262 -12.59 -23.76 11.30
CA GLY A 262 -13.29 -24.97 10.93
C GLY A 262 -12.44 -25.97 10.16
N SER A 263 -13.01 -27.16 10.00
CA SER A 263 -12.43 -28.25 9.23
C SER A 263 -13.51 -28.95 8.43
N VAL A 264 -13.17 -29.41 7.24
CA VAL A 264 -14.06 -30.14 6.35
C VAL A 264 -13.43 -31.48 5.99
N GLN A 265 -14.22 -32.54 6.12
CA GLN A 265 -13.87 -33.88 5.66
C GLN A 265 -14.96 -34.37 4.70
N LYS A 266 -14.59 -34.64 3.46
CA LYS A 266 -15.47 -35.22 2.44
C LYS A 266 -15.04 -36.66 2.17
N ALA A 267 -15.99 -37.58 2.28
CA ALA A 267 -15.83 -38.99 1.95
C ALA A 267 -17.01 -39.45 1.08
N ALA A 268 -16.74 -39.61 -0.23
CA ALA A 268 -17.76 -39.85 -1.24
C ALA A 268 -18.88 -38.79 -1.20
N GLU A 269 -20.11 -39.20 -0.89
CA GLU A 269 -21.28 -38.31 -0.78
C GLU A 269 -21.50 -37.75 0.63
N LYS A 270 -20.69 -38.13 1.62
CA LYS A 270 -20.81 -37.64 3.00
C LYS A 270 -19.80 -36.53 3.27
N VAL A 271 -20.26 -35.51 3.96
CA VAL A 271 -19.46 -34.36 4.38
C VAL A 271 -19.61 -34.18 5.88
N ARG A 272 -18.47 -34.07 6.56
CA ARG A 272 -18.36 -33.63 7.94
C ARG A 272 -17.78 -32.23 7.97
N VAL A 273 -18.52 -31.28 8.54
CA VAL A 273 -18.06 -29.91 8.78
C VAL A 273 -18.00 -29.68 10.29
N SER A 274 -16.83 -29.34 10.81
CA SER A 274 -16.67 -28.93 12.20
C SER A 274 -16.31 -27.45 12.22
N VAL A 275 -16.98 -26.67 13.06
CA VAL A 275 -16.75 -25.23 13.17
C VAL A 275 -16.72 -24.81 14.63
N GLN A 276 -15.93 -23.77 14.92
CA GLN A 276 -15.83 -23.18 16.24
C GLN A 276 -15.73 -21.66 16.16
N LEU A 277 -16.60 -20.99 16.91
CA LEU A 277 -16.62 -19.54 17.06
C LEU A 277 -15.88 -19.16 18.34
N ILE A 278 -14.83 -18.36 18.19
CA ILE A 278 -13.90 -18.02 19.26
C ILE A 278 -13.91 -16.50 19.48
N ASN A 279 -13.98 -16.06 20.73
CA ASN A 279 -13.68 -14.68 21.08
C ASN A 279 -12.16 -14.48 21.09
N ALA A 280 -11.63 -13.66 20.17
CA ALA A 280 -10.19 -13.59 19.94
C ALA A 280 -9.41 -12.95 21.10
N SER A 281 -10.05 -12.10 21.91
CA SER A 281 -9.39 -11.42 23.04
C SER A 281 -9.22 -12.32 24.26
N THR A 282 -10.25 -13.13 24.55
CA THR A 282 -10.27 -14.03 25.71
C THR A 282 -9.90 -15.47 25.36
N GLN A 283 -9.84 -15.79 24.07
CA GLN A 283 -9.73 -17.14 23.53
C GLN A 283 -10.85 -18.09 24.00
N ALA A 284 -11.97 -17.54 24.48
CA ALA A 284 -13.12 -18.34 24.88
C ALA A 284 -13.85 -18.90 23.66
N HIS A 285 -14.14 -20.20 23.67
CA HIS A 285 -15.02 -20.85 22.70
C HIS A 285 -16.47 -20.48 23.03
N LEU A 286 -17.12 -19.75 22.14
CA LEU A 286 -18.51 -19.31 22.32
C LEU A 286 -19.49 -20.37 21.82
N TRP A 287 -19.12 -21.06 20.75
CA TRP A 287 -19.91 -22.11 20.13
C TRP A 287 -18.99 -23.03 19.34
N ALA A 288 -19.31 -24.32 19.31
CA ALA A 288 -18.66 -25.31 18.48
C ALA A 288 -19.66 -26.41 18.11
N GLU A 289 -19.67 -26.84 16.85
CA GLU A 289 -20.61 -27.84 16.36
C GLU A 289 -19.99 -28.65 15.22
N THR A 290 -20.45 -29.91 15.09
CA THR A 290 -20.08 -30.82 14.01
C THR A 290 -21.33 -31.26 13.27
N TYR A 291 -21.32 -31.05 11.96
CA TYR A 291 -22.39 -31.40 11.05
C TYR A 291 -21.98 -32.59 10.20
N ASP A 292 -22.71 -33.70 10.33
CA ASP A 292 -22.58 -34.88 9.48
C ASP A 292 -23.77 -34.94 8.51
N ARG A 293 -23.53 -34.67 7.22
CA ARG A 293 -24.59 -34.57 6.20
C ARG A 293 -24.17 -35.16 4.86
N ASN A 294 -25.15 -35.34 3.97
CA ASN A 294 -24.87 -35.64 2.57
C ASN A 294 -24.49 -34.35 1.83
N LEU A 295 -23.74 -34.48 0.73
CA LEU A 295 -23.26 -33.36 -0.07
C LEU A 295 -24.40 -32.47 -0.59
N THR A 296 -25.56 -33.04 -0.90
CA THR A 296 -26.76 -32.32 -1.35
C THR A 296 -27.36 -31.41 -0.27
N ASP A 297 -27.06 -31.67 1.00
CA ASP A 297 -27.59 -30.91 2.14
C ASP A 297 -26.60 -29.86 2.63
N ILE A 298 -25.47 -29.66 1.95
CA ILE A 298 -24.40 -28.77 2.42
C ILE A 298 -24.84 -27.31 2.54
N PHE A 299 -25.68 -26.83 1.63
CA PHE A 299 -26.23 -25.47 1.70
C PHE A 299 -27.12 -25.24 2.93
N ALA A 300 -27.77 -26.30 3.44
CA ALA A 300 -28.51 -26.21 4.69
C ALA A 300 -27.57 -26.08 5.89
N VAL A 301 -26.45 -26.81 5.88
CA VAL A 301 -25.40 -26.66 6.91
C VAL A 301 -24.84 -25.25 6.94
N GLU A 302 -24.53 -24.68 5.79
CA GLU A 302 -23.99 -23.31 5.70
C GLU A 302 -25.00 -22.26 6.18
N SER A 303 -26.29 -22.46 5.88
CA SER A 303 -27.38 -21.61 6.37
C SER A 303 -27.54 -21.69 7.90
N ASP A 304 -27.50 -22.91 8.44
CA ASP A 304 -27.60 -23.16 9.88
C ASP A 304 -26.40 -22.56 10.63
N ILE A 305 -25.18 -22.70 10.09
CA ILE A 305 -23.96 -22.09 10.65
C ILE A 305 -24.10 -20.57 10.67
N ALA A 306 -24.45 -19.95 9.54
CA ALA A 306 -24.57 -18.48 9.44
C ALA A 306 -25.63 -17.93 10.41
N LYS A 307 -26.79 -18.59 10.51
CA LYS A 307 -27.85 -18.22 11.45
C LYS A 307 -27.39 -18.36 12.91
N THR A 308 -26.76 -19.48 13.25
CA THR A 308 -26.28 -19.75 14.62
C THR A 308 -25.23 -18.74 15.04
N ILE A 309 -24.33 -18.35 14.12
CA ILE A 309 -23.36 -17.28 14.37
C ILE A 309 -24.07 -15.94 14.60
N ALA A 310 -25.03 -15.57 13.75
CA ALA A 310 -25.78 -14.33 13.92
C ALA A 310 -26.50 -14.28 15.28
N ASP A 311 -27.15 -15.38 15.67
CA ASP A 311 -27.83 -15.52 16.96
C ASP A 311 -26.84 -15.46 18.14
N THR A 312 -25.71 -16.17 18.05
CA THR A 312 -24.67 -16.20 19.10
C THR A 312 -24.03 -14.83 19.31
N LEU A 313 -23.82 -14.08 18.22
CA LEU A 313 -23.30 -12.71 18.27
C LEU A 313 -24.39 -11.67 18.55
N GLN A 314 -25.63 -12.10 18.76
CA GLN A 314 -26.80 -11.26 19.03
C GLN A 314 -27.02 -10.19 17.95
N ALA A 315 -26.74 -10.55 16.69
CA ALA A 315 -26.97 -9.70 15.54
C ALA A 315 -28.49 -9.57 15.29
N LYS A 316 -28.94 -8.35 15.00
CA LYS A 316 -30.32 -8.11 14.60
C LYS A 316 -30.48 -8.48 13.13
N LEU A 317 -31.37 -9.43 12.86
CA LEU A 317 -31.76 -9.82 11.51
C LEU A 317 -33.13 -9.24 11.19
N SER A 318 -33.22 -8.54 10.07
CA SER A 318 -34.48 -8.20 9.42
C SER A 318 -35.02 -9.39 8.60
N ASP A 319 -36.32 -9.39 8.30
CA ASP A 319 -36.93 -10.46 7.51
C ASP A 319 -36.22 -10.67 6.15
N PRO A 320 -35.86 -9.63 5.37
CA PRO A 320 -35.13 -9.82 4.12
C PRO A 320 -33.75 -10.46 4.32
N GLU A 321 -33.01 -10.07 5.35
CA GLU A 321 -31.69 -10.66 5.66
C GLU A 321 -31.84 -12.14 6.02
N GLN A 322 -32.86 -12.49 6.80
CA GLN A 322 -33.15 -13.89 7.16
C GLN A 322 -33.40 -14.76 5.93
N HIS A 323 -34.19 -14.28 4.96
CA HIS A 323 -34.39 -14.99 3.70
C HIS A 323 -33.08 -15.09 2.91
N ALA A 324 -32.33 -13.99 2.80
CA ALA A 324 -31.12 -13.93 1.99
C ALA A 324 -29.98 -14.82 2.51
N ILE A 325 -29.88 -15.02 3.83
CA ILE A 325 -28.91 -15.94 4.49
C ILE A 325 -29.26 -17.41 4.23
N THR A 326 -30.53 -17.73 3.93
CA THR A 326 -30.99 -19.10 3.64
C THR A 326 -31.04 -19.43 2.14
N ALA A 327 -30.89 -18.43 1.27
CA ALA A 327 -30.95 -18.61 -0.18
C ALA A 327 -29.82 -19.54 -0.68
N ARG A 328 -30.13 -20.39 -1.65
CA ARG A 328 -29.14 -21.30 -2.27
C ARG A 328 -28.62 -20.67 -3.57
N PRO A 329 -27.30 -20.58 -3.76
CA PRO A 329 -26.73 -19.96 -4.95
C PRO A 329 -26.90 -20.82 -6.22
N THR A 330 -26.88 -22.15 -6.07
CA THR A 330 -27.10 -23.14 -7.14
C THR A 330 -27.51 -24.48 -6.51
N GLU A 331 -28.20 -25.34 -7.26
CA GLU A 331 -28.45 -26.73 -6.88
C GLU A 331 -27.32 -27.67 -7.37
N ASN A 332 -26.31 -27.16 -8.07
CA ASN A 332 -25.22 -27.95 -8.66
C ASN A 332 -23.86 -27.65 -8.01
N ALA A 333 -23.34 -28.63 -7.27
CA ALA A 333 -22.06 -28.51 -6.58
C ALA A 333 -20.84 -28.35 -7.51
N GLU A 334 -20.88 -28.89 -8.74
CA GLU A 334 -19.78 -28.73 -9.71
C GLU A 334 -19.75 -27.31 -10.28
N ALA A 335 -20.92 -26.75 -10.64
CA ALA A 335 -21.04 -25.36 -11.07
C ALA A 335 -20.51 -24.40 -9.99
N TYR A 336 -20.83 -24.67 -8.73
CA TYR A 336 -20.33 -23.91 -7.58
C TYR A 336 -18.79 -23.92 -7.51
N GLN A 337 -18.16 -25.09 -7.64
CA GLN A 337 -16.69 -25.20 -7.59
C GLN A 337 -16.00 -24.43 -8.71
N LEU A 338 -16.56 -24.47 -9.92
CA LEU A 338 -16.04 -23.72 -11.07
C LEU A 338 -16.17 -22.21 -10.84
N TYR A 339 -17.30 -21.75 -10.29
CA TYR A 339 -17.47 -20.36 -9.90
C TYR A 339 -16.39 -19.88 -8.92
N LEU A 340 -16.09 -20.67 -7.88
CA LEU A 340 -15.04 -20.32 -6.91
C LEU A 340 -13.66 -20.24 -7.54
N LYS A 341 -13.33 -21.15 -8.47
CA LYS A 341 -12.09 -21.06 -9.26
C LYS A 341 -12.06 -19.77 -10.07
N GLY A 342 -13.18 -19.40 -10.69
CA GLY A 342 -13.32 -18.12 -11.39
C GLY A 342 -13.00 -16.92 -10.49
N ARG A 343 -13.60 -16.87 -9.29
CA ARG A 343 -13.36 -15.80 -8.29
C ARG A 343 -11.90 -15.74 -7.83
N TYR A 344 -11.25 -16.89 -7.63
CA TYR A 344 -9.83 -16.96 -7.29
C TYR A 344 -8.94 -16.30 -8.34
N PHE A 345 -9.12 -16.64 -9.62
CA PHE A 345 -8.33 -16.04 -10.70
C PHE A 345 -8.69 -14.57 -10.92
N TRP A 346 -9.96 -14.20 -10.77
CA TRP A 346 -10.42 -12.82 -10.84
C TRP A 346 -9.68 -11.91 -9.84
N ASN A 347 -9.50 -12.37 -8.59
CA ASN A 347 -8.81 -11.63 -7.53
C ASN A 347 -7.32 -11.35 -7.80
N LYS A 348 -6.67 -12.03 -8.74
CA LYS A 348 -5.24 -11.80 -9.06
C LYS A 348 -4.97 -10.53 -9.86
N ARG A 349 -5.98 -10.02 -10.59
CA ARG A 349 -5.90 -8.76 -11.35
C ARG A 349 -4.75 -8.69 -12.36
N THR A 350 -4.59 -9.74 -13.17
CA THR A 350 -3.72 -9.73 -14.35
C THR A 350 -4.54 -10.07 -15.60
N GLY A 351 -4.10 -9.63 -16.77
CA GLY A 351 -4.81 -9.91 -18.01
C GLY A 351 -4.94 -11.40 -18.34
N ALA A 352 -3.95 -12.21 -17.96
CA ALA A 352 -3.97 -13.66 -18.14
C ALA A 352 -4.94 -14.33 -17.16
N ASP A 353 -4.86 -13.98 -15.87
CA ASP A 353 -5.72 -14.57 -14.84
C ASP A 353 -7.20 -14.19 -15.05
N LEU A 354 -7.51 -12.96 -15.50
CA LEU A 354 -8.88 -12.55 -15.83
C LEU A 354 -9.49 -13.38 -16.98
N LYS A 355 -8.69 -13.78 -17.97
CA LYS A 355 -9.15 -14.69 -19.04
C LYS A 355 -9.43 -16.09 -18.50
N THR A 356 -8.57 -16.60 -17.64
CA THR A 356 -8.81 -17.88 -16.95
C THR A 356 -10.06 -17.83 -16.07
N ALA A 357 -10.34 -16.70 -15.41
CA ALA A 357 -11.57 -16.51 -14.66
C ALA A 357 -12.82 -16.61 -15.54
N ILE A 358 -12.80 -15.95 -16.71
CA ILE A 358 -13.88 -16.02 -17.72
C ILE A 358 -14.14 -17.46 -18.15
N ASP A 359 -13.09 -18.24 -18.42
CA ASP A 359 -13.22 -19.65 -18.81
C ASP A 359 -13.92 -20.49 -17.73
N TYR A 360 -13.60 -20.26 -16.46
CA TYR A 360 -14.25 -20.96 -15.35
C TYR A 360 -15.71 -20.54 -15.16
N PHE A 361 -16.03 -19.25 -15.30
CA PHE A 361 -17.42 -18.80 -15.22
C PHE A 361 -18.27 -19.34 -16.36
N HIS A 362 -17.74 -19.41 -17.59
CA HIS A 362 -18.43 -20.06 -18.71
C HIS A 362 -18.67 -21.54 -18.46
N GLN A 363 -17.71 -22.27 -17.89
CA GLN A 363 -17.90 -23.67 -17.51
C GLN A 363 -18.99 -23.82 -16.44
N ALA A 364 -19.01 -22.95 -15.42
CA ALA A 364 -20.05 -22.97 -14.39
C ALA A 364 -21.45 -22.73 -15.00
N ILE A 365 -21.58 -21.74 -15.89
CA ILE A 365 -22.83 -21.43 -16.61
C ILE A 365 -23.25 -22.57 -17.55
N GLY A 366 -22.29 -23.26 -18.16
CA GLY A 366 -22.55 -24.41 -19.03
C GLY A 366 -23.16 -25.60 -18.27
N ILE A 367 -22.89 -25.71 -16.97
CA ILE A 367 -23.45 -26.74 -16.09
C ILE A 367 -24.79 -26.30 -15.51
N ASP A 368 -24.89 -25.06 -15.04
CA ASP A 368 -26.11 -24.46 -14.51
C ASP A 368 -26.39 -23.11 -15.17
N THR A 369 -27.30 -23.13 -16.14
CA THR A 369 -27.67 -21.94 -16.93
C THR A 369 -28.47 -20.90 -16.16
N ASN A 370 -28.96 -21.25 -14.96
CA ASN A 370 -29.65 -20.32 -14.07
C ASN A 370 -28.74 -19.80 -12.94
N TYR A 371 -27.44 -20.10 -12.99
CA TYR A 371 -26.51 -19.71 -11.93
C TYR A 371 -26.14 -18.22 -11.97
N ALA A 372 -26.98 -17.39 -11.35
CA ALA A 372 -26.89 -15.93 -11.39
C ALA A 372 -25.53 -15.37 -10.92
N LEU A 373 -24.93 -15.92 -9.86
CA LEU A 373 -23.61 -15.47 -9.40
C LEU A 373 -22.49 -15.74 -10.42
N ALA A 374 -22.57 -16.81 -11.21
CA ALA A 374 -21.59 -17.06 -12.27
C ALA A 374 -21.69 -16.03 -13.39
N TYR A 375 -22.89 -15.55 -13.72
CA TYR A 375 -23.06 -14.42 -14.63
C TYR A 375 -22.52 -13.11 -14.05
N ALA A 376 -22.70 -12.85 -12.74
CA ALA A 376 -22.11 -11.68 -12.09
C ALA A 376 -20.57 -11.74 -12.10
N GLY A 377 -19.98 -12.88 -11.77
CA GLY A 377 -18.53 -13.09 -11.85
C GLY A 377 -17.98 -12.93 -13.28
N LEU A 378 -18.72 -13.44 -14.28
CA LEU A 378 -18.40 -13.25 -15.69
C LEU A 378 -18.41 -11.76 -16.07
N ALA A 379 -19.42 -11.02 -15.59
CA ALA A 379 -19.52 -9.59 -15.79
C ALA A 379 -18.33 -8.84 -15.19
N ASP A 380 -17.95 -9.16 -13.96
CA ASP A 380 -16.81 -8.56 -13.28
C ASP A 380 -15.50 -8.82 -14.02
N ALA A 381 -15.29 -10.05 -14.53
CA ALA A 381 -14.08 -10.41 -15.24
C ALA A 381 -13.97 -9.69 -16.59
N TYR A 382 -15.05 -9.66 -17.38
CA TYR A 382 -15.10 -8.86 -18.61
C TYR A 382 -14.91 -7.37 -18.32
N GLY A 383 -15.54 -6.86 -17.27
CA GLY A 383 -15.47 -5.47 -16.86
C GLY A 383 -14.04 -5.03 -16.58
N LEU A 384 -13.21 -5.89 -15.99
CA LEU A 384 -11.83 -5.54 -15.63
C LEU A 384 -10.80 -5.79 -16.74
N LEU A 385 -11.10 -6.60 -17.76
CA LEU A 385 -10.13 -6.91 -18.82
C LEU A 385 -9.52 -5.66 -19.46
N SER A 386 -10.35 -4.66 -19.77
CA SER A 386 -9.86 -3.42 -20.39
C SER A 386 -9.08 -2.53 -19.43
N GLY A 387 -9.48 -2.45 -18.16
CA GLY A 387 -8.76 -1.71 -17.11
C GLY A 387 -7.37 -2.27 -16.80
N PHE A 388 -7.13 -3.56 -17.08
CA PHE A 388 -5.83 -4.24 -16.93
C PHE A 388 -5.17 -4.56 -18.30
N GLY A 389 -5.48 -3.77 -19.34
CA GLY A 389 -4.79 -3.83 -20.64
C GLY A 389 -4.94 -5.13 -21.43
N ALA A 390 -5.91 -5.98 -21.09
CA ALA A 390 -6.02 -7.36 -21.57
C ALA A 390 -7.02 -7.56 -22.72
N ALA A 391 -7.90 -6.57 -22.95
CA ALA A 391 -8.85 -6.50 -24.06
C ALA A 391 -9.22 -5.04 -24.37
N SER A 392 -9.77 -4.81 -25.58
CA SER A 392 -10.37 -3.52 -25.93
C SER A 392 -11.66 -3.29 -25.11
N PRO A 393 -11.93 -2.07 -24.62
CA PRO A 393 -13.21 -1.73 -23.98
C PRO A 393 -14.42 -2.02 -24.89
N LYS A 394 -14.31 -1.78 -26.20
CA LYS A 394 -15.36 -2.09 -27.18
C LYS A 394 -15.74 -3.57 -27.22
N ASP A 395 -14.77 -4.44 -26.92
CA ASP A 395 -14.91 -5.88 -27.05
C ASP A 395 -15.12 -6.58 -25.70
N SER A 396 -15.12 -5.87 -24.57
CA SER A 396 -15.22 -6.49 -23.25
C SER A 396 -16.36 -5.90 -22.42
N LEU A 397 -16.54 -4.58 -22.47
CA LEU A 397 -17.56 -3.92 -21.67
C LEU A 397 -19.01 -4.23 -22.10
N PRO A 398 -19.34 -4.41 -23.40
CA PRO A 398 -20.66 -4.89 -23.79
C PRO A 398 -20.98 -6.27 -23.21
N GLN A 399 -20.01 -7.21 -23.19
CA GLN A 399 -20.19 -8.52 -22.57
C GLN A 399 -20.35 -8.41 -21.05
N ALA A 400 -19.58 -7.52 -20.40
CA ALA A 400 -19.74 -7.24 -18.98
C ALA A 400 -21.18 -6.80 -18.65
N LYS A 401 -21.69 -5.83 -19.40
CA LYS A 401 -23.07 -5.33 -19.24
C LYS A 401 -24.12 -6.40 -19.51
N ALA A 402 -23.94 -7.21 -20.56
CA ALA A 402 -24.87 -8.27 -20.90
C ALA A 402 -24.92 -9.36 -19.81
N ALA A 403 -23.76 -9.79 -19.30
CA ALA A 403 -23.68 -10.77 -18.22
C ALA A 403 -24.27 -10.22 -16.91
N ALA A 404 -24.01 -8.97 -16.55
CA ALA A 404 -24.58 -8.35 -15.35
C ALA A 404 -26.12 -8.25 -15.43
N LYS A 405 -26.65 -7.85 -16.59
CA LYS A 405 -28.11 -7.85 -16.83
C LYS A 405 -28.69 -9.25 -16.73
N LYS A 406 -28.01 -10.25 -17.30
CA LYS A 406 -28.47 -11.64 -17.21
C LYS A 406 -28.49 -12.15 -15.77
N ALA A 407 -27.49 -11.79 -14.96
CA ALA A 407 -27.47 -12.10 -13.55
C ALA A 407 -28.70 -11.52 -12.82
N LEU A 408 -29.04 -10.25 -13.07
CA LEU A 408 -30.21 -9.60 -12.46
C LEU A 408 -31.56 -10.11 -12.99
N GLU A 409 -31.62 -10.58 -14.23
CA GLU A 409 -32.80 -11.28 -14.75
C GLU A 409 -33.07 -12.59 -14.02
N LEU A 410 -32.01 -13.30 -13.62
CA LEU A 410 -32.10 -14.55 -12.88
C LEU A 410 -32.35 -14.32 -11.39
N ASP A 411 -31.67 -13.35 -10.79
CA ASP A 411 -31.83 -12.97 -9.39
C ASP A 411 -31.50 -11.47 -9.19
N ASN A 412 -32.55 -10.66 -9.01
CA ASN A 412 -32.43 -9.23 -8.75
C ASN A 412 -32.18 -8.87 -7.27
N THR A 413 -31.94 -9.88 -6.42
CA THR A 413 -31.60 -9.70 -5.01
C THR A 413 -30.11 -9.86 -4.74
N LEU A 414 -29.31 -10.13 -5.77
CA LEU A 414 -27.86 -10.23 -5.68
C LEU A 414 -27.19 -8.87 -5.69
N GLY A 415 -26.60 -8.49 -4.55
CA GLY A 415 -25.79 -7.28 -4.46
C GLY A 415 -24.59 -7.30 -5.41
N GLU A 416 -24.01 -8.47 -5.65
CA GLU A 416 -22.92 -8.69 -6.59
C GLU A 416 -23.31 -8.29 -8.01
N ALA A 417 -24.47 -8.75 -8.48
CA ALA A 417 -24.96 -8.45 -9.83
C ALA A 417 -25.26 -6.96 -10.02
N HIS A 418 -25.80 -6.30 -8.99
CA HIS A 418 -26.00 -4.84 -8.99
C HIS A 418 -24.67 -4.09 -9.06
N ALA A 419 -23.64 -4.50 -8.30
CA ALA A 419 -22.31 -3.90 -8.38
C ALA A 419 -21.66 -4.11 -9.76
N SER A 420 -21.79 -5.31 -10.35
CA SER A 420 -21.31 -5.61 -11.70
C SER A 420 -21.99 -4.74 -12.76
N LEU A 421 -23.31 -4.55 -12.67
CA LEU A 421 -24.06 -3.70 -13.59
C LEU A 421 -23.64 -2.24 -13.44
N ALA A 422 -23.50 -1.76 -12.21
CA ALA A 422 -23.04 -0.41 -11.91
C ALA A 422 -21.68 -0.14 -12.56
N GLN A 423 -20.74 -1.08 -12.41
CA GLN A 423 -19.41 -0.98 -13.00
C GLN A 423 -19.46 -0.95 -14.53
N ALA A 424 -20.32 -1.76 -15.14
CA ALA A 424 -20.50 -1.77 -16.60
C ALA A 424 -21.14 -0.46 -17.13
N LEU A 425 -22.14 0.08 -16.43
CA LEU A 425 -22.78 1.36 -16.76
C LEU A 425 -21.79 2.53 -16.67
N PHE A 426 -20.97 2.54 -15.62
CA PHE A 426 -19.86 3.47 -15.46
C PHE A 426 -18.86 3.36 -16.61
N ALA A 427 -18.32 2.16 -16.84
CA ALA A 427 -17.19 1.96 -17.74
C ALA A 427 -17.58 2.08 -19.21
N HIS A 428 -18.79 1.64 -19.61
CA HIS A 428 -19.20 1.60 -21.01
C HIS A 428 -20.02 2.82 -21.44
N ASP A 429 -21.02 3.18 -20.63
CA ASP A 429 -22.05 4.15 -21.04
C ASP A 429 -21.76 5.56 -20.52
N PHE A 430 -20.85 5.69 -19.54
CA PHE A 430 -20.69 6.90 -18.73
C PHE A 430 -22.00 7.30 -18.04
N ASN A 431 -22.86 6.33 -17.72
CA ASN A 431 -24.15 6.58 -17.07
C ASN A 431 -23.96 6.54 -15.54
N PHE A 432 -23.39 7.63 -15.01
CA PHE A 432 -23.08 7.75 -13.58
C PHE A 432 -24.34 7.75 -12.70
N ALA A 433 -25.45 8.28 -13.21
CA ALA A 433 -26.70 8.36 -12.44
C ALA A 433 -27.30 6.98 -12.18
N GLU A 434 -27.36 6.12 -13.20
CA GLU A 434 -27.81 4.74 -13.04
C GLU A 434 -26.78 3.90 -12.29
N ALA A 435 -25.49 4.02 -12.63
CA ALA A 435 -24.43 3.33 -11.90
C ALA A 435 -24.48 3.59 -10.39
N ASN A 436 -24.69 4.84 -9.97
CA ASN A 436 -24.81 5.19 -8.55
C ASN A 436 -26.08 4.65 -7.87
N ARG A 437 -27.18 4.44 -8.60
CA ARG A 437 -28.35 3.73 -8.05
C ARG A 437 -28.03 2.26 -7.82
N GLU A 438 -27.42 1.63 -8.82
CA GLU A 438 -27.04 0.22 -8.76
C GLU A 438 -25.98 -0.06 -7.68
N PHE A 439 -24.98 0.80 -7.51
CA PHE A 439 -24.00 0.69 -6.42
C PHE A 439 -24.65 0.77 -5.03
N ARG A 440 -25.56 1.72 -4.81
CA ARG A 440 -26.28 1.81 -3.54
C ARG A 440 -27.14 0.58 -3.30
N ARG A 441 -27.81 0.09 -4.36
CA ARG A 441 -28.61 -1.14 -4.27
C ARG A 441 -27.75 -2.35 -3.91
N ALA A 442 -26.54 -2.45 -4.47
CA ALA A 442 -25.59 -3.49 -4.12
C ALA A 442 -25.24 -3.49 -2.62
N ILE A 443 -24.95 -2.30 -2.07
CA ILE A 443 -24.62 -2.12 -0.65
C ILE A 443 -25.82 -2.39 0.25
N GLU A 444 -27.04 -1.98 -0.15
CA GLU A 444 -28.27 -2.29 0.58
C GLU A 444 -28.53 -3.80 0.70
N LEU A 445 -28.24 -4.56 -0.38
CA LEU A 445 -28.45 -6.00 -0.44
C LEU A 445 -27.34 -6.81 0.25
N ASN A 446 -26.11 -6.31 0.21
CA ASN A 446 -24.96 -6.93 0.84
C ASN A 446 -24.05 -5.87 1.50
N PRO A 447 -24.37 -5.43 2.73
CA PRO A 447 -23.66 -4.33 3.42
C PRO A 447 -22.22 -4.63 3.82
N ASN A 448 -21.78 -5.90 3.74
CA ASN A 448 -20.39 -6.29 3.95
C ASN A 448 -19.68 -6.66 2.64
N TYR A 449 -20.26 -6.35 1.47
CA TYR A 449 -19.59 -6.59 0.21
C TYR A 449 -18.50 -5.54 -0.05
N ALA A 450 -17.27 -5.84 0.35
CA ALA A 450 -16.12 -4.93 0.24
C ALA A 450 -15.93 -4.37 -1.18
N THR A 451 -16.13 -5.20 -2.22
CA THR A 451 -16.02 -4.78 -3.63
C THR A 451 -17.08 -3.75 -4.01
N ALA A 452 -18.31 -3.84 -3.51
CA ALA A 452 -19.35 -2.85 -3.81
C ALA A 452 -18.99 -1.47 -3.23
N HIS A 453 -18.50 -1.44 -1.99
CA HIS A 453 -17.98 -0.21 -1.38
C HIS A 453 -16.76 0.34 -2.14
N GLN A 454 -15.82 -0.53 -2.52
CA GLN A 454 -14.65 -0.18 -3.32
C GLN A 454 -15.06 0.49 -4.64
N TRP A 455 -15.87 -0.19 -5.44
CA TRP A 455 -16.27 0.30 -6.76
C TRP A 455 -17.20 1.50 -6.67
N TYR A 456 -18.05 1.59 -5.65
CA TYR A 456 -18.86 2.79 -5.46
C TYR A 456 -17.98 4.02 -5.20
N GLY A 457 -16.99 3.89 -4.30
CA GLY A 457 -16.05 4.97 -4.02
C GLY A 457 -15.22 5.35 -5.26
N GLN A 458 -14.61 4.36 -5.91
CA GLN A 458 -13.69 4.56 -7.03
C GLN A 458 -14.39 5.00 -8.32
N SER A 459 -15.50 4.37 -8.69
CA SER A 459 -16.15 4.53 -9.99
C SER A 459 -17.47 5.31 -9.93
N GLY A 460 -18.18 5.27 -8.80
CA GLY A 460 -19.44 6.01 -8.64
C GLY A 460 -19.28 7.46 -8.17
N LEU A 461 -18.33 7.69 -7.26
CA LEU A 461 -18.19 8.96 -6.53
C LEU A 461 -16.96 9.78 -6.96
N ALA A 462 -15.77 9.16 -7.02
CA ALA A 462 -14.53 9.86 -7.34
C ALA A 462 -14.53 10.58 -8.72
N PRO A 463 -15.07 9.99 -9.82
CA PRO A 463 -15.12 10.66 -11.13
C PRO A 463 -16.00 11.92 -11.12
N LEU A 464 -16.99 11.97 -10.22
CA LEU A 464 -17.88 13.12 -10.02
C LEU A 464 -17.28 14.19 -9.10
N GLY A 465 -16.06 13.97 -8.56
CA GLY A 465 -15.42 14.87 -7.61
C GLY A 465 -15.99 14.80 -6.19
N GLN A 466 -16.82 13.79 -5.89
CA GLN A 466 -17.41 13.58 -4.56
C GLN A 466 -16.40 12.87 -3.64
N PHE A 467 -15.24 13.51 -3.41
CA PHE A 467 -14.08 12.85 -2.85
C PHE A 467 -14.22 12.44 -1.39
N GLU A 468 -14.90 13.21 -0.53
CA GLU A 468 -15.07 12.80 0.86
C GLU A 468 -15.91 11.54 0.98
N ASP A 469 -17.02 11.48 0.24
CA ASP A 469 -17.89 10.30 0.19
C ASP A 469 -17.14 9.13 -0.45
N ALA A 470 -16.41 9.35 -1.55
CA ALA A 470 -15.58 8.33 -2.18
C ALA A 470 -14.56 7.73 -1.20
N ILE A 471 -13.87 8.58 -0.44
CA ILE A 471 -12.87 8.14 0.55
C ILE A 471 -13.56 7.43 1.73
N ALA A 472 -14.76 7.83 2.13
CA ALA A 472 -15.52 7.13 3.16
C ALA A 472 -15.89 5.71 2.72
N GLU A 473 -16.39 5.54 1.50
CA GLU A 473 -16.70 4.23 0.91
C GLU A 473 -15.43 3.36 0.75
N MET A 474 -14.33 3.93 0.28
CA MET A 474 -13.05 3.22 0.20
C MET A 474 -12.51 2.79 1.57
N LYS A 475 -12.68 3.62 2.61
CA LYS A 475 -12.33 3.25 3.99
C LYS A 475 -13.24 2.15 4.51
N ARG A 476 -14.53 2.18 4.18
CA ARG A 476 -15.46 1.09 4.51
C ARG A 476 -15.05 -0.21 3.84
N ALA A 477 -14.64 -0.17 2.57
CA ALA A 477 -14.07 -1.32 1.88
C ALA A 477 -12.82 -1.87 2.58
N LEU A 478 -11.92 -1.00 3.06
CA LEU A 478 -10.74 -1.41 3.86
C LEU A 478 -11.10 -1.98 5.24
N GLU A 479 -12.17 -1.51 5.88
CA GLU A 479 -12.63 -2.11 7.14
C GLU A 479 -13.12 -3.54 6.95
N LEU A 480 -13.75 -3.81 5.80
CA LEU A 480 -14.27 -5.12 5.42
C LEU A 480 -13.17 -6.04 4.85
N ASP A 481 -12.14 -5.47 4.23
CA ASP A 481 -11.06 -6.21 3.60
C ASP A 481 -9.69 -5.52 3.78
N PRO A 482 -9.16 -5.49 5.02
CA PRO A 482 -7.99 -4.67 5.37
C PRO A 482 -6.69 -5.08 4.67
N LEU A 483 -6.57 -6.33 4.24
CA LEU A 483 -5.37 -6.87 3.62
C LEU A 483 -5.49 -7.01 2.09
N SER A 484 -6.58 -6.56 1.48
CA SER A 484 -6.70 -6.48 0.03
C SER A 484 -5.75 -5.43 -0.55
N VAL A 485 -4.76 -5.91 -1.29
CA VAL A 485 -3.80 -5.06 -2.00
C VAL A 485 -4.48 -4.19 -3.06
N ILE A 486 -5.62 -4.63 -3.59
CA ILE A 486 -6.39 -3.91 -4.61
C ILE A 486 -7.07 -2.70 -3.98
N ILE A 487 -7.86 -2.91 -2.92
CA ILE A 487 -8.57 -1.83 -2.23
C ILE A 487 -7.58 -0.82 -1.65
N ASN A 488 -6.44 -1.30 -1.13
CA ASN A 488 -5.38 -0.41 -0.64
C ASN A 488 -4.75 0.43 -1.77
N ALA A 489 -4.56 -0.12 -2.98
CA ALA A 489 -4.07 0.63 -4.14
C ALA A 489 -5.10 1.63 -4.66
N ASP A 490 -6.37 1.22 -4.77
CA ASP A 490 -7.47 2.05 -5.25
C ASP A 490 -7.73 3.24 -4.33
N LEU A 491 -7.60 3.07 -3.00
CA LEU A 491 -7.70 4.20 -2.07
C LEU A 491 -6.59 5.22 -2.35
N GLY A 492 -5.38 4.74 -2.63
CA GLY A 492 -4.27 5.59 -3.06
C GLY A 492 -4.58 6.37 -4.33
N SER A 493 -5.19 5.70 -5.32
CA SER A 493 -5.63 6.34 -6.57
C SER A 493 -6.72 7.40 -6.34
N VAL A 494 -7.74 7.10 -5.53
CA VAL A 494 -8.79 8.05 -5.15
C VAL A 494 -8.21 9.25 -4.40
N LEU A 495 -7.26 9.05 -3.48
CA LEU A 495 -6.55 10.14 -2.79
C LEU A 495 -5.74 11.00 -3.77
N CYS A 496 -5.15 10.40 -4.80
CA CYS A 496 -4.43 11.12 -5.85
C CYS A 496 -5.39 12.00 -6.67
N SER A 497 -6.52 11.44 -7.11
CA SER A 497 -7.59 12.19 -7.79
C SER A 497 -8.13 13.34 -6.94
N ALA A 498 -8.26 13.13 -5.63
CA ALA A 498 -8.64 14.15 -4.65
C ALA A 498 -7.53 15.18 -4.34
N ARG A 499 -6.39 15.14 -5.05
CA ARG A 499 -5.22 16.01 -4.87
C ARG A 499 -4.55 15.89 -3.49
N ARG A 500 -4.82 14.79 -2.75
CA ARG A 500 -4.23 14.47 -1.44
C ARG A 500 -2.96 13.63 -1.61
N TYR A 501 -1.98 14.17 -2.33
CA TYR A 501 -0.82 13.42 -2.81
C TYR A 501 0.05 12.81 -1.70
N ASP A 502 0.22 13.51 -0.57
CA ASP A 502 0.98 12.96 0.57
C ASP A 502 0.33 11.70 1.14
N ALA A 503 -0.99 11.75 1.36
CA ALA A 503 -1.75 10.62 1.84
C ALA A 503 -1.79 9.47 0.82
N ALA A 504 -1.91 9.80 -0.49
CA ALA A 504 -1.85 8.82 -1.57
C ALA A 504 -0.51 8.07 -1.56
N ILE A 505 0.61 8.78 -1.48
CA ILE A 505 1.95 8.18 -1.45
C ILE A 505 2.15 7.32 -0.19
N GLU A 506 1.71 7.79 0.98
CA GLU A 506 1.79 7.01 2.21
C GLU A 506 1.01 5.69 2.08
N GLN A 507 -0.23 5.77 1.59
CA GLN A 507 -1.10 4.62 1.39
C GLN A 507 -0.50 3.64 0.38
N LEU A 508 -0.02 4.13 -0.76
CA LEU A 508 0.54 3.29 -1.83
C LEU A 508 1.88 2.64 -1.45
N ARG A 509 2.70 3.31 -0.63
CA ARG A 509 3.90 2.70 -0.06
C ARG A 509 3.55 1.52 0.85
N LYS A 510 2.53 1.65 1.69
CA LYS A 510 2.01 0.51 2.49
C LYS A 510 1.56 -0.63 1.58
N THR A 511 0.85 -0.33 0.50
CA THR A 511 0.42 -1.35 -0.47
C THR A 511 1.60 -2.09 -1.13
N VAL A 512 2.65 -1.35 -1.54
CA VAL A 512 3.88 -1.95 -2.09
C VAL A 512 4.61 -2.79 -1.04
N GLU A 513 4.61 -2.39 0.23
CA GLU A 513 5.15 -3.20 1.32
C GLU A 513 4.35 -4.49 1.57
N MET A 514 3.02 -4.44 1.41
CA MET A 514 2.14 -5.62 1.51
C MET A 514 2.41 -6.64 0.40
N ASN A 515 2.58 -6.16 -0.84
CA ASN A 515 2.93 -7.01 -1.98
C ASN A 515 3.87 -6.28 -2.96
N PRO A 516 5.19 -6.47 -2.84
CA PRO A 516 6.19 -5.86 -3.72
C PRO A 516 6.17 -6.33 -5.18
N ARG A 517 5.30 -7.30 -5.53
CA ARG A 517 5.16 -7.82 -6.90
C ARG A 517 3.88 -7.35 -7.58
N PHE A 518 3.06 -6.56 -6.90
CA PHE A 518 1.82 -6.05 -7.46
C PHE A 518 2.10 -4.82 -8.33
N TYR A 519 2.25 -5.03 -9.64
CA TYR A 519 2.62 -3.96 -10.58
C TYR A 519 1.65 -2.77 -10.55
N TYR A 520 0.36 -3.03 -10.29
CA TYR A 520 -0.69 -2.03 -10.13
C TYR A 520 -0.52 -1.13 -8.88
N ALA A 521 0.21 -1.56 -7.85
CA ALA A 521 0.57 -0.65 -6.76
C ALA A 521 1.75 0.26 -7.18
N HIS A 522 2.73 -0.29 -7.88
CA HIS A 522 3.92 0.45 -8.35
C HIS A 522 3.56 1.57 -9.32
N TRP A 523 2.73 1.33 -10.33
CA TRP A 523 2.38 2.39 -11.28
C TRP A 523 1.51 3.51 -10.66
N ASN A 524 0.67 3.22 -9.65
CA ASN A 524 -0.18 4.18 -8.96
C ASN A 524 0.69 5.03 -8.02
N LEU A 525 1.66 4.38 -7.35
CA LEU A 525 2.68 5.08 -6.57
C LEU A 525 3.50 6.01 -7.47
N GLY A 526 3.91 5.53 -8.65
CA GLY A 526 4.60 6.32 -9.67
C GLY A 526 3.80 7.57 -10.06
N GLN A 527 2.51 7.42 -10.34
CA GLN A 527 1.61 8.54 -10.66
C GLN A 527 1.51 9.55 -9.53
N ALA A 528 1.28 9.10 -8.30
CA ALA A 528 1.19 9.97 -7.12
C ALA A 528 2.50 10.73 -6.85
N LEU A 529 3.65 10.07 -7.05
CA LEU A 529 4.98 10.68 -6.95
C LEU A 529 5.21 11.70 -8.07
N GLU A 530 4.80 11.38 -9.30
CA GLU A 530 4.96 12.24 -10.47
C GLU A 530 4.17 13.55 -10.32
N VAL A 531 2.90 13.48 -9.95
CA VAL A 531 2.06 14.67 -9.78
C VAL A 531 2.51 15.54 -8.60
N LYS A 532 3.15 14.93 -7.60
CA LYS A 532 3.83 15.65 -6.51
C LYS A 532 5.19 16.26 -6.93
N GLY A 533 5.75 15.84 -8.06
CA GLY A 533 7.03 16.31 -8.57
C GLY A 533 8.27 15.53 -8.10
N LEU A 534 8.09 14.36 -7.49
CA LEU A 534 9.17 13.46 -7.05
C LEU A 534 9.67 12.58 -8.20
N VAL A 535 10.26 13.22 -9.22
CA VAL A 535 10.60 12.64 -10.53
C VAL A 535 11.42 11.34 -10.44
N ASN A 536 12.49 11.32 -9.63
CA ASN A 536 13.38 10.16 -9.58
C ASN A 536 12.69 8.94 -8.94
N GLU A 537 11.88 9.17 -7.91
CA GLU A 537 11.11 8.10 -7.28
C GLU A 537 10.02 7.60 -8.23
N ALA A 538 9.30 8.50 -8.91
CA ALA A 538 8.28 8.13 -9.89
C ALA A 538 8.84 7.25 -11.01
N SER A 539 9.99 7.65 -11.60
CA SER A 539 10.66 6.86 -12.65
C SER A 539 11.02 5.46 -12.17
N ALA A 540 11.52 5.32 -10.94
CA ALA A 540 11.90 4.02 -10.38
C ALA A 540 10.69 3.11 -10.16
N GLU A 541 9.55 3.67 -9.74
CA GLU A 541 8.32 2.90 -9.56
C GLU A 541 7.69 2.47 -10.90
N TYR A 542 7.72 3.33 -11.92
CA TYR A 542 7.30 2.92 -13.27
C TYR A 542 8.21 1.84 -13.86
N GLU A 543 9.53 1.94 -13.69
CA GLU A 543 10.47 0.91 -14.14
C GLU A 543 10.23 -0.44 -13.44
N LYS A 544 9.89 -0.43 -12.14
CA LYS A 544 9.48 -1.65 -11.42
C LYS A 544 8.18 -2.22 -11.97
N ALA A 545 7.17 -1.40 -12.23
CA ALA A 545 5.91 -1.86 -12.82
C ALA A 545 6.15 -2.56 -14.18
N ILE A 546 6.96 -1.95 -15.06
CA ILE A 546 7.36 -2.51 -16.36
C ILE A 546 8.11 -3.84 -16.23
N ALA A 547 8.89 -4.02 -15.16
CA ALA A 547 9.63 -5.25 -14.91
C ALA A 547 8.75 -6.39 -14.36
N LEU A 548 7.59 -6.06 -13.78
CA LEU A 548 6.70 -7.02 -13.13
C LEU A 548 5.61 -7.56 -14.06
N ASP A 549 5.12 -6.74 -14.98
CA ASP A 549 4.04 -7.07 -15.90
C ASP A 549 4.24 -6.39 -17.26
N ASP A 550 3.61 -6.90 -18.31
CA ASP A 550 3.75 -6.39 -19.68
C ASP A 550 2.66 -5.37 -20.07
N ASP A 551 1.84 -4.89 -19.13
CA ASP A 551 0.82 -3.84 -19.34
C ASP A 551 1.38 -2.59 -20.07
N PRO A 552 0.79 -2.20 -21.24
CA PRO A 552 1.20 -1.01 -21.99
C PRO A 552 1.08 0.33 -21.26
N LEU A 553 0.29 0.45 -20.19
CA LEU A 553 0.16 1.73 -19.49
C LEU A 553 1.45 2.12 -18.77
N SER A 554 2.13 1.16 -18.13
CA SER A 554 3.37 1.41 -17.37
C SER A 554 4.48 2.09 -18.19
N PRO A 555 4.88 1.60 -19.38
CA PRO A 555 5.85 2.30 -20.22
C PRO A 555 5.32 3.64 -20.75
N GLY A 556 4.01 3.81 -20.91
CA GLY A 556 3.43 5.07 -21.33
C GLY A 556 3.44 6.16 -20.25
N LEU A 557 3.19 5.79 -18.98
CA LEU A 557 3.35 6.69 -17.84
C LEU A 557 4.81 7.15 -17.70
N LEU A 558 5.77 6.23 -17.89
CA LEU A 558 7.19 6.58 -17.94
C LEU A 558 7.52 7.52 -19.11
N ALA A 559 6.93 7.31 -20.28
CA ALA A 559 7.09 8.18 -21.45
C ALA A 559 6.54 9.59 -21.20
N HIS A 560 5.37 9.69 -20.56
CA HIS A 560 4.78 10.95 -20.13
C HIS A 560 5.69 11.70 -19.15
N LEU A 561 6.20 11.01 -18.12
CA LEU A 561 7.16 11.59 -17.17
C LEU A 561 8.41 12.11 -17.89
N TYR A 562 8.98 11.33 -18.81
CA TYR A 562 10.14 11.75 -19.59
C TYR A 562 9.87 12.96 -20.48
N ALA A 563 8.70 13.04 -21.10
CA ALA A 563 8.30 14.19 -21.89
C ALA A 563 8.22 15.45 -21.00
N LYS A 564 7.54 15.35 -19.86
CA LYS A 564 7.34 16.44 -18.91
C LYS A 564 8.65 17.02 -18.34
N ILE A 565 9.66 16.18 -18.14
CA ILE A 565 10.98 16.62 -17.63
C ILE A 565 11.99 16.97 -18.74
N GLY A 566 11.56 17.03 -20.00
CA GLY A 566 12.39 17.44 -21.13
C GLY A 566 13.33 16.34 -21.67
N LYS A 567 13.19 15.09 -21.24
CA LYS A 567 13.93 13.94 -21.81
C LYS A 567 13.24 13.44 -23.09
N LYS A 568 13.12 14.34 -24.08
CA LYS A 568 12.33 14.14 -25.30
C LYS A 568 12.70 12.87 -26.07
N ASP A 569 13.99 12.58 -26.24
CA ASP A 569 14.43 11.39 -26.98
C ASP A 569 13.95 10.08 -26.35
N LYS A 570 13.99 9.98 -25.02
CA LYS A 570 13.48 8.81 -24.29
C LYS A 570 11.96 8.69 -24.38
N ALA A 571 11.26 9.81 -24.29
CA ALA A 571 9.81 9.84 -24.43
C ALA A 571 9.37 9.38 -25.83
N LEU A 572 10.02 9.90 -26.89
CA LEU A 572 9.75 9.51 -28.26
C LEU A 572 10.07 8.04 -28.54
N GLN A 573 11.17 7.51 -27.97
CA GLN A 573 11.50 6.10 -28.08
C GLN A 573 10.40 5.18 -27.51
N LEU A 574 9.89 5.51 -26.33
CA LEU A 574 8.79 4.75 -25.71
C LEU A 574 7.47 4.94 -26.47
N LEU A 575 7.20 6.14 -26.96
CA LEU A 575 6.03 6.44 -27.78
C LEU A 575 6.00 5.60 -29.07
N GLU A 576 7.13 5.48 -29.78
CA GLU A 576 7.23 4.62 -30.97
C GLU A 576 7.03 3.15 -30.62
N ARG A 577 7.64 2.66 -29.53
CA ARG A 577 7.41 1.29 -29.04
C ARG A 577 5.93 1.02 -28.72
N LEU A 578 5.23 2.01 -28.16
CA LEU A 578 3.79 1.91 -27.90
C LEU A 578 2.98 1.90 -29.19
N ARG A 579 3.37 2.69 -30.21
CA ARG A 579 2.76 2.65 -31.55
C ARG A 579 2.93 1.27 -32.18
N GLU A 580 4.13 0.70 -32.16
CA GLU A 580 4.38 -0.67 -32.63
C GLU A 580 3.55 -1.71 -31.87
N THR A 581 3.43 -1.55 -30.55
CA THR A 581 2.61 -2.44 -29.71
C THR A 581 1.13 -2.33 -30.08
N SER A 582 0.65 -1.11 -30.35
CA SER A 582 -0.75 -0.84 -30.74
C SER A 582 -1.16 -1.48 -32.07
N GLN A 583 -0.21 -1.86 -32.92
CA GLN A 583 -0.47 -2.61 -34.15
C GLN A 583 -0.77 -4.10 -33.89
N ARG A 584 -0.38 -4.62 -32.72
CA ARG A 584 -0.48 -6.05 -32.37
C ARG A 584 -1.52 -6.34 -31.31
N ARG A 585 -1.74 -5.41 -30.38
CA ARG A 585 -2.74 -5.52 -29.31
C ARG A 585 -3.29 -4.15 -28.95
N TYR A 586 -4.41 -4.13 -28.24
CA TYR A 586 -4.99 -2.89 -27.75
C TYR A 586 -4.02 -2.13 -26.84
N VAL A 587 -3.91 -0.83 -27.07
CA VAL A 587 -3.23 0.15 -26.22
C VAL A 587 -4.18 1.34 -26.13
N THR A 588 -4.57 1.75 -24.92
CA THR A 588 -5.55 2.83 -24.76
C THR A 588 -5.10 4.11 -25.47
N PRO A 589 -5.95 4.77 -26.28
CA PRO A 589 -5.64 6.07 -26.86
C PRO A 589 -5.26 7.13 -25.82
N TYR A 590 -5.78 7.00 -24.58
CA TYR A 590 -5.50 7.90 -23.48
C TYR A 590 -4.01 8.01 -23.15
N ILE A 591 -3.24 6.91 -23.26
CA ILE A 591 -1.81 6.95 -22.95
C ILE A 591 -1.03 7.83 -23.94
N PHE A 592 -1.44 7.80 -25.22
CA PHE A 592 -0.89 8.67 -26.24
C PHE A 592 -1.26 10.13 -25.96
N ALA A 593 -2.50 10.37 -25.51
CA ALA A 593 -2.94 11.72 -25.14
C ALA A 593 -2.04 12.33 -24.06
N ILE A 594 -1.80 11.63 -22.95
CA ILE A 594 -0.97 12.17 -21.87
C ILE A 594 0.49 12.34 -22.31
N ILE A 595 1.07 11.42 -23.09
CA ILE A 595 2.43 11.59 -23.62
C ILE A 595 2.53 12.87 -24.49
N HIS A 596 1.57 13.09 -25.39
CA HIS A 596 1.52 14.30 -26.22
C HIS A 596 1.32 15.57 -25.38
N LEU A 597 0.55 15.52 -24.30
CA LEU A 597 0.47 16.63 -23.33
C LEU A 597 1.82 16.92 -22.68
N GLY A 598 2.54 15.89 -22.26
CA GLY A 598 3.90 16.03 -21.72
C GLY A 598 4.89 16.64 -22.71
N LEU A 599 4.68 16.42 -24.02
CA LEU A 599 5.48 17.02 -25.11
C LEU A 599 5.04 18.45 -25.48
N GLY A 600 3.93 18.94 -24.92
CA GLY A 600 3.34 20.24 -25.25
C GLY A 600 2.44 20.23 -26.50
N GLU A 601 2.10 19.06 -27.03
CA GLU A 601 1.38 18.87 -28.29
C GLU A 601 -0.14 18.73 -28.05
N LYS A 602 -0.77 19.82 -27.58
CA LYS A 602 -2.18 19.82 -27.13
C LYS A 602 -3.19 19.33 -28.18
N GLU A 603 -3.02 19.71 -29.44
CA GLU A 603 -3.94 19.28 -30.52
C GLU A 603 -3.93 17.78 -30.74
N GLN A 604 -2.75 17.16 -30.70
CA GLN A 604 -2.62 15.70 -30.83
C GLN A 604 -3.22 15.02 -29.60
N ALA A 605 -2.96 15.55 -28.41
CA ALA A 605 -3.55 15.04 -27.18
C ALA A 605 -5.09 15.05 -27.22
N MET A 606 -5.69 16.16 -27.66
CA MET A 606 -7.14 16.27 -27.81
C MET A 606 -7.70 15.25 -28.81
N GLY A 607 -7.03 15.03 -29.95
CA GLY A 607 -7.44 13.99 -30.89
C GLY A 607 -7.42 12.57 -30.29
N PHE A 608 -6.43 12.27 -29.44
CA PHE A 608 -6.37 11.00 -28.73
C PHE A 608 -7.44 10.88 -27.63
N LEU A 609 -7.77 11.95 -26.89
CA LEU A 609 -8.87 11.92 -25.93
C LEU A 609 -10.24 11.68 -26.57
N GLU A 610 -10.49 12.29 -27.74
CA GLU A 610 -11.69 12.03 -28.52
C GLU A 610 -11.75 10.57 -29.01
N LYS A 611 -10.60 10.02 -29.43
CA LYS A 611 -10.51 8.59 -29.75
C LYS A 611 -10.78 7.69 -28.54
N THR A 612 -10.30 8.05 -27.35
CA THR A 612 -10.61 7.34 -26.09
C THR A 612 -12.12 7.33 -25.83
N TYR A 613 -12.81 8.45 -26.12
CA TYR A 613 -14.26 8.55 -25.99
C TYR A 613 -15.00 7.65 -26.99
N GLU A 614 -14.57 7.66 -28.25
CA GLU A 614 -15.09 6.76 -29.29
C GLU A 614 -14.85 5.29 -28.93
N ASP A 615 -13.77 5.00 -28.22
CA ASP A 615 -13.44 3.66 -27.72
C ASP A 615 -14.26 3.19 -26.53
N ARG A 616 -15.07 4.08 -25.94
CA ARG A 616 -15.83 3.81 -24.71
C ARG A 616 -14.92 3.32 -23.58
N ASP A 617 -13.73 3.89 -23.49
CA ASP A 617 -12.77 3.59 -22.43
C ASP A 617 -13.09 4.40 -21.17
N GLY A 618 -14.07 3.93 -20.40
CA GLY A 618 -14.49 4.59 -19.18
C GLY A 618 -13.44 4.54 -18.06
N TYR A 619 -12.59 3.53 -18.01
CA TYR A 619 -11.56 3.44 -16.96
C TYR A 619 -10.57 4.58 -17.00
N ASN A 620 -10.25 5.08 -18.20
CA ASN A 620 -9.40 6.25 -18.35
C ASN A 620 -10.21 7.54 -18.43
N LEU A 621 -11.23 7.58 -19.30
CA LEU A 621 -11.88 8.85 -19.64
C LEU A 621 -12.95 9.31 -18.64
N ALA A 622 -13.53 8.41 -17.84
CA ALA A 622 -14.53 8.84 -16.85
C ALA A 622 -13.94 9.80 -15.81
N PHE A 623 -12.62 9.77 -15.59
CA PHE A 623 -11.92 10.66 -14.66
C PHE A 623 -11.53 12.01 -15.27
N ILE A 624 -11.91 12.31 -16.53
CA ILE A 624 -11.46 13.49 -17.28
C ILE A 624 -11.55 14.83 -16.50
N LYS A 625 -12.55 15.00 -15.63
CA LYS A 625 -12.71 16.20 -14.79
C LYS A 625 -11.66 16.29 -13.67
N VAL A 626 -11.31 15.15 -13.10
CA VAL A 626 -10.54 15.04 -11.85
C VAL A 626 -9.10 14.57 -12.07
N ASP A 627 -8.76 14.10 -13.26
CA ASP A 627 -7.43 13.60 -13.60
C ASP A 627 -6.38 14.74 -13.62
N PRO A 628 -5.31 14.65 -12.80
CA PRO A 628 -4.24 15.66 -12.75
C PRO A 628 -3.40 15.75 -14.02
N PHE A 629 -3.31 14.70 -14.84
CA PHE A 629 -2.56 14.76 -16.09
C PHE A 629 -3.24 15.62 -17.16
N LEU A 630 -4.54 15.86 -17.01
CA LEU A 630 -5.33 16.67 -17.95
C LEU A 630 -5.50 18.13 -17.49
N ASP A 631 -4.95 18.50 -16.32
CA ASP A 631 -4.96 19.89 -15.82
C ASP A 631 -4.53 20.94 -16.90
N PRO A 632 -3.52 20.69 -17.77
CA PRO A 632 -3.12 21.65 -18.81
C PRO A 632 -4.16 21.92 -19.91
N LEU A 633 -5.24 21.13 -19.99
CA LEU A 633 -6.33 21.28 -20.96
C LEU A 633 -7.56 21.98 -20.38
N ARG A 634 -7.64 22.19 -19.07
CA ARG A 634 -8.79 22.88 -18.45
C ARG A 634 -8.91 24.30 -18.98
N GLY A 635 -10.14 24.69 -19.33
CA GLY A 635 -10.43 25.98 -19.98
C GLY A 635 -10.25 25.99 -21.50
N ASP A 636 -9.78 24.89 -22.11
CA ASP A 636 -9.83 24.72 -23.57
C ASP A 636 -11.27 24.38 -24.02
N PRO A 637 -11.88 25.13 -24.95
CA PRO A 637 -13.27 24.88 -25.37
C PRO A 637 -13.53 23.48 -25.90
N ARG A 638 -12.56 22.84 -26.57
CA ARG A 638 -12.70 21.49 -27.12
C ARG A 638 -12.66 20.45 -26.01
N PHE A 639 -11.83 20.68 -24.98
CA PHE A 639 -11.79 19.85 -23.78
C PHE A 639 -13.08 19.95 -22.97
N GLU A 640 -13.57 21.17 -22.71
CA GLU A 640 -14.82 21.38 -21.97
C GLU A 640 -16.03 20.78 -22.72
N ALA A 641 -16.06 20.85 -24.05
CA ALA A 641 -17.08 20.19 -24.86
C ALA A 641 -17.02 18.65 -24.75
N LEU A 642 -15.82 18.06 -24.66
CA LEU A 642 -15.67 16.62 -24.42
C LEU A 642 -16.15 16.23 -23.02
N VAL A 643 -15.82 17.04 -22.01
CA VAL A 643 -16.33 16.88 -20.64
C VAL A 643 -17.86 16.94 -20.62
N GLU A 644 -18.47 17.89 -21.33
CA GLU A 644 -19.93 18.00 -21.43
C GLU A 644 -20.56 16.79 -22.13
N LYS A 645 -19.91 16.19 -23.13
CA LYS A 645 -20.40 14.94 -23.75
C LYS A 645 -20.46 13.76 -22.78
N ILE A 646 -19.59 13.74 -21.77
CA ILE A 646 -19.48 12.66 -20.80
C ILE A 646 -20.43 12.87 -19.61
N PHE A 647 -20.58 14.12 -19.13
CA PHE A 647 -21.32 14.45 -17.91
C PHE A 647 -22.58 15.30 -18.12
N GLY A 648 -22.90 15.66 -19.36
CA GLY A 648 -24.00 16.57 -19.67
C GLY A 648 -25.38 15.99 -19.27
N PRO A 649 -26.37 16.86 -19.04
CA PRO A 649 -27.67 16.51 -18.45
C PRO A 649 -28.56 15.57 -19.30
N ASN A 650 -28.18 15.29 -20.55
CA ASN A 650 -28.92 14.41 -21.46
C ASN A 650 -28.47 12.93 -21.37
N ARG A 651 -27.86 12.50 -20.26
CA ARG A 651 -27.41 11.12 -20.02
C ARG A 651 -27.90 10.53 -18.71
#